data_AF-A0A496A744-F1
#
_entry.id   AF-A0A496A744-F1
#
_cell.length_a   1.000
_cell.length_b   1.000
_cell.length_c   1.000
_cell.angle_alpha   90.00
_cell.angle_beta   90.00
_cell.angle_gamma   90.00
#
_symmetry.space_group_name_H-M   'P 1'
#
loop_
_entity.id
_entity.type
_entity.pdbx_description
1 polymer ?
#
loop_
_entity_poly.entity_id
_entity_poly.type
_entity_poly.pdbx_seq_one_letter_code
_entity_poly.pdbx_strand_id
1 'polypeptide(L)'
;MKFLNCLLIVSLLSVCGNGYTQNNTAQNAYLIFEKYCVGCHSEGGSFAESLIIDWSLLLENGTVVPGKPEESELYRRLLGPTERGLQMPFGQLPLSDKAIATIRSWILAGAPDWNVLPETDRRFITDEVILDSIHTHLQSLTPFDRASARYFTLTHLYNAGDISEDLQSYGVALSKLLNSLSWGFTVVRPKPINLEQTIFYIDLRNYEWDKNDAWTKIEQRYSYRNDFEGAGQTDLHNKLSLLQDEMECEVPVVHIDWFLATASQPPLYNEVLGLPETDRELETRLGVNVAQNIKNDPGVRVWRAGFTDSGVSTNNRVVERHASQYGAYWKSYDFAGSVGKQNIFVHPLSFTHDGGEVVFNLPNGLQAYYLSDARGNRLDEAPVEIVSDPAASDPTVRNGISCIGCHTEGMKTFEDEVRQAIEKAPSPLYDRIHALRLYVEQDVMNRLVAFDKQRYEMSLVAATGETVSEIEPISRFYEIFNSTLDAAHAAAALGLRTEGFLQKIQENTNLQSLGLQVLESGEIKRDTWTSNFKAVVFALNTPTIVEEPDPVIPIAPPPRDTPSDPDNVVYIPDPNLRAAIAKRLFKAIDVPITVEEMESFTNLHVGKPEFPNLESIKDLTGLEYAINVRELSFDSHEVSDLSPLAGLRKIRLLVMENNPISDLSPLAGLSELEDIKLSHTLVSDISVLAGKAKLKYVRMWGPPISDMSPLADLPNIQHIDLCGNEISEIPSLENAPNLKNLYVFGNQVSDVSVLENLIGLERLNLSGNNITDVSPLANLTNLKWLDLRNNPITDWTVLEALSKNTKIETKGFTFTTNTDKVGIDNPFTFEIKALFIRNLIGWQCNLAFDANLLEAVEVTEGDFLSQDGAATLFQEGTIDNEIGLISGYNVLRLDGKGVNGSGVLLSIKFRAKRIGTAVFTPGNCFLGDSDGEEIPSETRRLEIEIKEHAPLPEDEVWTGPKEDVNRDGVINILDMILVSKNIGKPVNEAPRADINGDGVINILDLVAVAGNLDG
;
A
#
# COMPACT_ATOMS: atom_id res chain seq x y z
N MET A 1 -26.65 -27.50 8.92
CA MET A 1 -27.28 -26.73 10.03
C MET A 1 -26.26 -26.44 11.15
N LYS A 2 -25.13 -25.84 10.74
CA LYS A 2 -24.04 -25.23 11.53
C LYS A 2 -23.39 -24.24 10.56
N PHE A 3 -24.07 -23.14 10.27
CA PHE A 3 -23.63 -22.12 9.29
C PHE A 3 -24.12 -20.70 9.67
N LEU A 4 -24.40 -20.49 10.97
CA LEU A 4 -24.87 -19.20 11.50
C LEU A 4 -23.93 -18.63 12.58
N ASN A 5 -22.68 -19.08 12.66
CA ASN A 5 -21.74 -18.74 13.73
C ASN A 5 -20.57 -17.82 13.34
N CYS A 6 -20.56 -17.21 12.15
CA CYS A 6 -19.59 -16.16 11.82
C CYS A 6 -20.06 -14.72 12.14
N LEU A 7 -21.28 -14.53 12.63
CA LEU A 7 -21.80 -13.22 13.06
C LEU A 7 -21.84 -13.05 14.60
N LEU A 8 -21.12 -13.90 15.35
CA LEU A 8 -21.15 -13.93 16.82
C LEU A 8 -19.77 -14.16 17.46
N ILE A 9 -18.73 -13.59 16.85
CA ILE A 9 -17.41 -13.39 17.50
C ILE A 9 -17.16 -11.87 17.62
N VAL A 10 -18.11 -11.17 18.26
CA VAL A 10 -17.94 -9.81 18.83
C VAL A 10 -18.25 -9.80 20.33
N SER A 11 -18.46 -10.97 20.95
CA SER A 11 -18.94 -11.01 22.33
C SER A 11 -18.45 -12.22 23.11
N LEU A 12 -17.12 -12.41 23.20
CA LEU A 12 -16.48 -13.29 24.20
C LEU A 12 -14.96 -13.00 24.35
N LEU A 13 -14.60 -11.75 24.65
CA LEU A 13 -13.29 -11.39 25.24
C LEU A 13 -13.46 -10.40 26.41
N SER A 14 -14.46 -10.65 27.27
CA SER A 14 -14.74 -9.80 28.43
C SER A 14 -15.03 -10.61 29.68
N VAL A 15 -14.15 -11.54 30.06
CA VAL A 15 -14.12 -12.10 31.42
C VAL A 15 -12.68 -12.43 31.84
N CYS A 16 -11.83 -11.41 31.92
CA CYS A 16 -10.60 -11.39 32.75
C CYS A 16 -10.23 -9.92 32.98
N GLY A 17 -10.87 -9.25 33.93
CA GLY A 17 -10.56 -7.83 34.16
C GLY A 17 -11.43 -7.11 35.19
N ASN A 18 -11.90 -7.78 36.25
CA ASN A 18 -12.74 -7.14 37.27
C ASN A 18 -11.98 -6.20 38.24
N GLY A 19 -10.77 -5.76 37.87
CA GLY A 19 -10.00 -4.73 38.60
C GLY A 19 -9.66 -3.48 37.78
N TYR A 20 -9.82 -3.49 36.45
CA TYR A 20 -9.39 -2.40 35.57
C TYR A 20 -10.52 -1.47 35.10
N THR A 21 -11.78 -1.86 35.25
CA THR A 21 -12.94 -1.14 34.67
C THR A 21 -13.39 0.08 35.49
N GLN A 22 -13.12 0.12 36.79
CA GLN A 22 -13.56 1.25 37.63
C GLN A 22 -12.71 2.53 37.44
N ASN A 23 -11.41 2.40 37.17
CA ASN A 23 -10.48 3.54 37.08
C ASN A 23 -10.66 4.38 35.80
N ASN A 24 -10.95 3.75 34.65
CA ASN A 24 -11.09 4.46 33.37
C ASN A 24 -12.38 5.31 33.30
N THR A 25 -13.41 4.94 34.07
CA THR A 25 -14.72 5.61 34.01
C THR A 25 -14.73 6.97 34.71
N ALA A 26 -13.94 7.16 35.78
CA ALA A 26 -13.80 8.45 36.48
C ALA A 26 -13.09 9.48 35.60
N GLN A 27 -11.98 9.09 34.98
CA GLN A 27 -11.17 9.99 34.16
C GLN A 27 -11.87 10.40 32.87
N ASN A 28 -12.58 9.48 32.20
CA ASN A 28 -13.35 9.80 31.00
C ASN A 28 -14.52 10.76 31.30
N ALA A 29 -15.15 10.62 32.47
CA ALA A 29 -16.16 11.58 32.90
C ALA A 29 -15.51 12.94 33.25
N TYR A 30 -14.34 12.97 33.89
CA TYR A 30 -13.63 14.23 34.18
C TYR A 30 -13.35 15.01 32.90
N LEU A 31 -12.82 14.35 31.87
CA LEU A 31 -12.49 14.98 30.58
C LEU A 31 -13.72 15.57 29.88
N ILE A 32 -14.89 14.93 30.01
CA ILE A 32 -16.15 15.49 29.48
C ILE A 32 -16.53 16.77 30.27
N PHE A 33 -16.40 16.74 31.60
CA PHE A 33 -16.69 17.90 32.43
C PHE A 33 -15.68 19.03 32.20
N GLU A 34 -14.41 18.69 31.99
CA GLU A 34 -13.34 19.63 31.68
C GLU A 34 -13.60 20.33 30.36
N LYS A 35 -13.85 19.56 29.31
CA LYS A 35 -14.04 20.08 27.96
C LYS A 35 -15.33 20.88 27.78
N TYR A 36 -16.43 20.43 28.38
CA TYR A 36 -17.76 20.97 28.07
C TYR A 36 -18.39 21.76 29.23
N CYS A 37 -17.95 21.58 30.48
CA CYS A 37 -18.61 22.18 31.65
C CYS A 37 -17.75 23.21 32.39
N VAL A 38 -16.42 23.06 32.45
CA VAL A 38 -15.49 23.97 33.17
C VAL A 38 -15.65 25.41 32.71
N GLY A 39 -15.76 25.68 31.40
CA GLY A 39 -15.81 27.05 30.88
C GLY A 39 -16.96 27.91 31.44
N CYS A 40 -18.04 27.29 31.91
CA CYS A 40 -19.17 27.99 32.53
C CYS A 40 -19.29 27.78 34.04
N HIS A 41 -18.81 26.64 34.56
CA HIS A 41 -19.04 26.19 35.94
C HIS A 41 -17.78 26.22 36.83
N SER A 42 -16.69 26.82 36.35
CA SER A 42 -15.47 27.08 37.15
C SER A 42 -15.46 28.46 37.79
N GLU A 43 -14.46 28.72 38.63
CA GLU A 43 -14.24 30.00 39.30
C GLU A 43 -14.03 31.12 38.25
N GLY A 44 -14.98 32.05 38.15
CA GLY A 44 -15.01 33.11 37.13
C GLY A 44 -15.91 32.86 35.91
N GLY A 45 -16.52 31.67 35.81
CA GLY A 45 -17.50 31.32 34.77
C GLY A 45 -18.90 31.91 34.99
N SER A 46 -19.72 31.94 33.93
CA SER A 46 -21.07 32.53 33.96
C SER A 46 -22.05 31.87 34.95
N PHE A 47 -21.74 30.67 35.44
CA PHE A 47 -22.56 29.89 36.36
C PHE A 47 -21.74 29.31 37.53
N ALA A 48 -20.78 30.09 38.06
CA ALA A 48 -19.89 29.70 39.14
C ALA A 48 -20.59 29.29 40.46
N GLU A 49 -21.88 29.61 40.64
CA GLU A 49 -22.66 29.16 41.81
C GLU A 49 -23.11 27.68 41.74
N SER A 50 -22.96 27.05 40.57
CA SER A 50 -23.24 25.62 40.34
C SER A 50 -21.92 24.93 39.98
N LEU A 51 -21.01 24.79 40.95
CA LEU A 51 -19.68 24.19 40.80
C LEU A 51 -19.81 22.70 40.43
N ILE A 52 -19.88 22.42 39.13
CA ILE A 52 -20.06 21.07 38.57
C ILE A 52 -18.72 20.29 38.54
N ILE A 53 -17.59 20.93 38.84
CA ILE A 53 -16.25 20.32 38.70
C ILE A 53 -15.64 19.88 40.03
N ASP A 54 -16.20 20.35 41.15
CA ASP A 54 -15.85 19.84 42.47
C ASP A 54 -16.63 18.53 42.71
N TRP A 55 -15.90 17.42 42.62
CA TRP A 55 -16.46 16.08 42.82
C TRP A 55 -17.24 15.96 44.13
N SER A 56 -16.71 16.53 45.21
CA SER A 56 -17.29 16.40 46.54
C SER A 56 -18.62 17.15 46.61
N LEU A 57 -18.69 18.35 46.02
CA LEU A 57 -19.91 19.15 45.98
C LEU A 57 -21.00 18.57 45.07
N LEU A 58 -20.64 17.89 43.97
CA LEU A 58 -21.59 17.16 43.11
C LEU A 58 -22.38 16.12 43.91
N LEU A 59 -21.70 15.45 44.84
CA LEU A 59 -22.28 14.42 45.69
C LEU A 59 -23.04 15.02 46.88
N GLU A 60 -22.44 15.99 47.57
CA GLU A 60 -23.05 16.63 48.76
C GLU A 60 -24.37 17.34 48.44
N ASN A 61 -24.47 17.97 47.27
CA ASN A 61 -25.66 18.70 46.84
C ASN A 61 -26.71 17.83 46.14
N GLY A 62 -26.45 16.52 45.99
CA GLY A 62 -27.37 15.57 45.34
C GLY A 62 -27.49 15.76 43.81
N THR A 63 -26.62 16.58 43.22
CA THR A 63 -26.53 16.76 41.76
C THR A 63 -26.17 15.46 41.05
N VAL A 64 -25.35 14.64 41.70
CA VAL A 64 -25.06 13.24 41.35
C VAL A 64 -25.39 12.34 42.54
N VAL A 65 -26.23 11.32 42.30
CA VAL A 65 -26.55 10.25 43.26
C VAL A 65 -25.76 9.00 42.85
N PRO A 66 -24.70 8.61 43.61
CA PRO A 66 -23.87 7.46 43.30
C PRO A 66 -24.67 6.18 43.02
N GLY A 67 -24.35 5.50 41.91
CA GLY A 67 -24.97 4.26 41.47
C GLY A 67 -26.36 4.43 40.84
N LYS A 68 -26.91 5.65 40.78
CA LYS A 68 -28.31 5.89 40.38
C LYS A 68 -28.46 7.06 39.39
N PRO A 69 -28.11 6.86 38.11
CA PRO A 69 -28.23 7.91 37.08
C PRO A 69 -29.60 8.57 37.02
N GLU A 70 -30.68 7.78 37.09
CA GLU A 70 -32.04 8.31 36.97
C GLU A 70 -32.48 9.16 38.18
N GLU A 71 -31.82 9.00 39.34
CA GLU A 71 -32.04 9.85 40.53
C GLU A 71 -31.13 11.09 40.52
N SER A 72 -30.00 11.05 39.82
CA SER A 72 -29.07 12.18 39.64
C SER A 72 -29.70 13.32 38.84
N GLU A 73 -29.67 14.53 39.40
CA GLU A 73 -30.17 15.72 38.73
C GLU A 73 -29.39 16.04 37.45
N LEU A 74 -28.06 15.90 37.48
CA LEU A 74 -27.19 16.11 36.33
C LEU A 74 -27.62 15.26 35.12
N TYR A 75 -27.75 13.95 35.32
CA TYR A 75 -28.07 13.02 34.23
C TYR A 75 -29.47 13.27 33.66
N ARG A 76 -30.46 13.58 34.50
CA ARG A 76 -31.80 13.99 34.03
C ARG A 76 -31.78 15.29 33.23
N ARG A 77 -30.93 16.25 33.60
CA ARG A 77 -30.74 17.49 32.82
C ARG A 77 -30.06 17.25 31.47
N LEU A 78 -29.18 16.25 31.38
CA LEU A 78 -28.55 15.84 30.13
C LEU A 78 -29.52 15.12 29.16
N LEU A 79 -30.56 14.46 29.69
CA LEU A 79 -31.53 13.69 28.90
C LEU A 79 -32.80 14.46 28.48
N GLY A 80 -33.13 15.58 29.14
CA GLY A 80 -34.42 16.26 28.96
C GLY A 80 -34.37 17.43 27.97
N PRO A 81 -35.45 17.73 27.23
CA PRO A 81 -35.65 19.06 26.66
C PRO A 81 -36.05 20.01 27.79
N THR A 82 -35.16 20.90 28.24
CA THR A 82 -35.49 21.81 29.35
C THR A 82 -36.43 22.93 28.89
N GLU A 83 -37.65 22.90 29.41
CA GLU A 83 -38.57 24.04 29.41
C GLU A 83 -37.89 25.26 30.06
N ARG A 84 -37.83 26.38 29.33
CA ARG A 84 -37.25 27.69 29.72
C ARG A 84 -35.72 27.74 29.82
N GLY A 85 -35.08 27.96 28.67
CA GLY A 85 -34.02 28.98 28.53
C GLY A 85 -32.73 28.81 29.35
N LEU A 86 -32.40 27.60 29.80
CA LEU A 86 -31.14 27.27 30.44
C LEU A 86 -30.53 26.03 29.74
N GLN A 87 -30.20 26.20 28.46
CA GLN A 87 -29.21 25.32 27.81
C GLN A 87 -27.81 25.73 28.30
N MET A 88 -26.88 24.77 28.26
CA MET A 88 -25.43 25.03 28.15
C MET A 88 -25.19 26.23 27.21
N PRO A 89 -24.19 27.09 27.46
CA PRO A 89 -24.11 28.45 26.91
C PRO A 89 -24.49 28.56 25.43
N PHE A 90 -25.24 29.61 25.10
CA PHE A 90 -25.73 29.93 23.76
C PHE A 90 -24.68 29.64 22.67
N GLY A 91 -25.00 28.73 21.75
CA GLY A 91 -24.20 28.47 20.54
C GLY A 91 -23.37 27.19 20.53
N GLN A 92 -23.38 26.36 21.57
CA GLN A 92 -22.74 25.04 21.54
C GLN A 92 -23.73 23.89 21.32
N LEU A 93 -23.29 22.89 20.55
CA LEU A 93 -24.04 21.65 20.31
C LEU A 93 -24.25 20.89 21.64
N PRO A 94 -25.37 20.16 21.80
CA PRO A 94 -25.57 19.29 22.95
C PRO A 94 -24.46 18.23 23.03
N LEU A 95 -24.19 17.72 24.25
CA LEU A 95 -23.29 16.59 24.43
C LEU A 95 -23.74 15.40 23.58
N SER A 96 -22.80 14.68 22.96
CA SER A 96 -23.11 13.49 22.16
C SER A 96 -23.71 12.37 23.03
N ASP A 97 -24.48 11.48 22.43
CA ASP A 97 -25.04 10.30 23.10
C ASP A 97 -23.95 9.46 23.79
N LYS A 98 -22.76 9.40 23.19
CA LYS A 98 -21.58 8.72 23.77
C LYS A 98 -21.07 9.43 25.03
N ALA A 99 -21.00 10.76 25.02
CA ALA A 99 -20.59 11.53 26.19
C ALA A 99 -21.62 11.39 27.34
N ILE A 100 -22.91 11.45 27.00
CA ILE A 100 -24.01 11.23 27.96
C ILE A 100 -23.95 9.81 28.53
N ALA A 101 -23.71 8.80 27.69
CA ALA A 101 -23.55 7.41 28.12
C ALA A 101 -22.30 7.21 29.02
N THR A 102 -21.23 7.97 28.78
CA THR A 102 -20.01 7.94 29.61
C THR A 102 -20.27 8.53 30.99
N ILE A 103 -20.92 9.70 31.07
CA ILE A 103 -21.38 10.29 32.34
C ILE A 103 -22.32 9.34 33.06
N ARG A 104 -23.26 8.70 32.35
CA ARG A 104 -24.17 7.69 32.91
C ARG A 104 -23.39 6.53 33.54
N SER A 105 -22.38 6.04 32.84
CA SER A 105 -21.58 4.89 33.27
C SER A 105 -20.74 5.23 34.49
N TRP A 106 -20.22 6.45 34.56
CA TRP A 106 -19.53 6.98 35.75
C TRP A 106 -20.46 7.05 36.96
N ILE A 107 -21.67 7.57 36.80
CA ILE A 107 -22.66 7.59 37.88
C ILE A 107 -23.02 6.16 38.31
N LEU A 108 -23.25 5.23 37.37
CA LEU A 108 -23.51 3.82 37.67
C LEU A 108 -22.36 3.15 38.44
N ALA A 109 -21.12 3.52 38.15
CA ALA A 109 -19.93 3.01 38.83
C ALA A 109 -19.79 3.53 40.28
N GLY A 110 -20.74 4.32 40.77
CA GLY A 110 -20.71 4.91 42.10
C GLY A 110 -20.10 6.32 42.12
N ALA A 111 -20.02 6.98 40.96
CA ALA A 111 -19.39 8.28 40.79
C ALA A 111 -18.02 8.36 41.50
N PRO A 112 -17.06 7.47 41.19
CA PRO A 112 -15.72 7.48 41.80
C PRO A 112 -15.04 8.85 41.65
N ASP A 113 -14.27 9.26 42.66
CA ASP A 113 -13.50 10.53 42.70
C ASP A 113 -12.63 10.70 41.45
N TRP A 114 -12.49 11.93 40.96
CA TRP A 114 -11.57 12.30 39.89
C TRP A 114 -10.10 11.99 40.27
N ASN A 115 -9.77 11.93 41.57
CA ASN A 115 -8.46 11.50 42.07
C ASN A 115 -8.25 9.98 41.98
N VAL A 116 -8.40 9.42 40.79
CA VAL A 116 -7.78 8.15 40.45
C VAL A 116 -6.37 8.49 39.94
N LEU A 117 -5.38 7.77 40.47
CA LEU A 117 -3.94 7.94 40.16
C LEU A 117 -3.72 8.27 38.67
N PRO A 118 -2.92 9.29 38.34
CA PRO A 118 -2.53 9.53 36.96
C PRO A 118 -1.92 8.23 36.43
N GLU A 119 -2.12 7.90 35.16
CA GLU A 119 -1.40 6.83 34.47
C GLU A 119 0.11 7.15 34.51
N THR A 120 0.73 6.93 35.66
CA THR A 120 2.11 7.29 35.98
C THR A 120 3.07 6.17 35.61
N ASP A 121 2.60 5.21 34.82
CA ASP A 121 3.43 4.08 34.38
C ASP A 121 3.24 3.79 32.88
N ARG A 122 2.94 4.81 32.07
CA ARG A 122 3.20 4.70 30.63
C ARG A 122 4.70 4.75 30.40
N ARG A 123 5.22 3.72 29.74
CA ARG A 123 6.64 3.65 29.36
C ARG A 123 6.92 4.77 28.36
N PHE A 124 7.73 5.74 28.75
CA PHE A 124 8.22 6.75 27.80
C PHE A 124 9.04 6.09 26.70
N ILE A 125 8.67 6.31 25.45
CA ILE A 125 9.34 5.74 24.29
C ILE A 125 10.38 6.75 23.82
N THR A 126 11.66 6.42 23.93
CA THR A 126 12.77 7.28 23.51
C THR A 126 12.98 7.22 22.00
N ASP A 127 13.67 8.21 21.43
CA ASP A 127 14.04 8.21 20.01
C ASP A 127 14.83 6.95 19.62
N GLU A 128 15.69 6.45 20.53
CA GLU A 128 16.41 5.19 20.34
C GLU A 128 15.45 4.02 20.10
N VAL A 129 14.39 3.90 20.91
CA VAL A 129 13.39 2.82 20.76
C VAL A 129 12.59 2.99 19.47
N ILE A 130 12.30 4.22 19.04
CA ILE A 130 11.63 4.49 17.76
C ILE A 130 12.51 3.99 16.60
N LEU A 131 13.78 4.43 16.56
CA LEU A 131 14.72 4.06 15.50
C LEU A 131 14.99 2.55 15.49
N ASP A 132 15.15 1.91 16.66
CA ASP A 132 15.36 0.47 16.75
C ASP A 132 14.12 -0.34 16.31
N SER A 133 12.91 0.14 16.63
CA SER A 133 11.67 -0.51 16.18
C SER A 133 11.53 -0.44 14.67
N ILE A 134 11.82 0.72 14.08
CA ILE A 134 11.82 0.92 12.63
C ILE A 134 12.89 0.04 11.97
N HIS A 135 14.12 0.04 12.48
CA HIS A 135 15.20 -0.78 11.95
C HIS A 135 14.86 -2.27 12.00
N THR A 136 14.34 -2.75 13.14
CA THR A 136 13.92 -4.16 13.30
C THR A 136 12.84 -4.55 12.28
N HIS A 137 11.83 -3.70 12.09
CA HIS A 137 10.80 -3.93 11.08
C HIS A 137 11.38 -3.90 9.66
N LEU A 138 12.25 -2.93 9.35
CA LEU A 138 12.89 -2.79 8.05
C LEU A 138 13.73 -4.03 7.69
N GLN A 139 14.45 -4.61 8.66
CA GLN A 139 15.19 -5.87 8.45
C GLN A 139 14.29 -7.09 8.20
N SER A 140 13.02 -7.03 8.60
CA SER A 140 12.04 -8.09 8.28
C SER A 140 11.53 -8.01 6.84
N LEU A 141 11.71 -6.88 6.16
CA LEU A 141 11.37 -6.69 4.75
C LEU A 141 12.48 -7.21 3.83
N THR A 142 12.13 -7.57 2.59
CA THR A 142 13.14 -7.90 1.59
C THR A 142 13.97 -6.65 1.27
N PRO A 143 15.28 -6.78 0.94
CA PRO A 143 16.11 -5.61 0.62
C PRO A 143 15.51 -4.69 -0.45
N PHE A 144 14.82 -5.28 -1.44
CA PHE A 144 14.14 -4.53 -2.51
C PHE A 144 12.99 -3.65 -2.00
N ASP A 145 12.30 -4.06 -0.94
CA ASP A 145 11.14 -3.34 -0.41
C ASP A 145 11.53 -2.20 0.55
N ARG A 146 12.78 -2.17 1.02
CA ARG A 146 13.25 -1.21 2.03
C ARG A 146 13.26 0.23 1.52
N ALA A 147 13.70 0.45 0.28
CA ALA A 147 13.70 1.76 -0.36
C ALA A 147 12.29 2.37 -0.46
N SER A 148 11.24 1.55 -0.50
CA SER A 148 9.83 2.00 -0.55
C SER A 148 9.16 2.09 0.83
N ALA A 149 9.83 1.67 1.91
CA ALA A 149 9.29 1.68 3.26
C ALA A 149 9.29 3.09 3.85
N ARG A 150 8.17 3.53 4.42
CA ARG A 150 8.07 4.80 5.16
C ARG A 150 7.27 4.63 6.44
N TYR A 151 7.51 5.51 7.41
CA TYR A 151 6.91 5.39 8.73
C TYR A 151 6.18 6.67 9.16
N PHE A 152 5.13 6.47 9.95
CA PHE A 152 4.38 7.52 10.63
C PHE A 152 4.36 7.25 12.12
N THR A 153 4.38 8.28 12.96
CA THR A 153 4.41 8.11 14.42
C THR A 153 3.44 9.01 15.19
N LEU A 154 2.87 8.44 16.26
CA LEU A 154 2.09 9.10 17.31
C LEU A 154 2.84 9.10 18.66
N THR A 155 4.10 8.65 18.67
CA THR A 155 4.86 8.46 19.91
C THR A 155 4.99 9.76 20.72
N HIS A 156 5.08 10.94 20.07
CA HIS A 156 5.11 12.22 20.79
C HIS A 156 3.80 12.52 21.52
N LEU A 157 2.64 12.21 20.92
CA LEU A 157 1.34 12.36 21.58
C LEU A 157 1.16 11.34 22.71
N TYR A 158 1.56 10.09 22.47
CA TYR A 158 1.57 9.04 23.50
C TYR A 158 2.42 9.45 24.72
N ASN A 159 3.61 10.00 24.46
CA ASN A 159 4.54 10.48 25.49
C ASN A 159 4.05 11.76 26.18
N ALA A 160 3.27 12.61 25.50
CA ALA A 160 2.66 13.81 26.07
C ALA A 160 1.50 13.48 27.03
N GLY A 161 0.86 12.32 26.85
CA GLY A 161 -0.20 11.82 27.73
C GLY A 161 -1.54 11.57 27.05
N ASP A 162 -1.64 11.75 25.73
CA ASP A 162 -2.88 11.58 24.96
C ASP A 162 -3.51 10.22 25.20
N ILE A 163 -4.82 10.18 25.46
CA ILE A 163 -5.52 8.95 25.80
C ILE A 163 -5.59 7.99 24.60
N SER A 164 -5.63 6.68 24.88
CA SER A 164 -5.61 5.63 23.85
C SER A 164 -6.73 5.74 22.81
N GLU A 165 -7.90 6.28 23.18
CA GLU A 165 -9.02 6.49 22.25
C GLU A 165 -8.69 7.55 21.18
N ASP A 166 -8.00 8.63 21.56
CA ASP A 166 -7.58 9.67 20.62
C ASP A 166 -6.46 9.15 19.72
N LEU A 167 -5.49 8.39 20.27
CA LEU A 167 -4.43 7.75 19.49
C LEU A 167 -4.99 6.77 18.43
N GLN A 168 -6.01 5.99 18.77
CA GLN A 168 -6.70 5.14 17.79
C GLN A 168 -7.40 5.96 16.71
N SER A 169 -8.07 7.04 17.10
CA SER A 169 -8.74 7.96 16.18
C SER A 169 -7.76 8.63 15.21
N TYR A 170 -6.55 8.97 15.65
CA TYR A 170 -5.47 9.43 14.78
C TYR A 170 -5.06 8.37 13.74
N GLY A 171 -4.97 7.09 14.13
CA GLY A 171 -4.70 5.98 13.19
C GLY A 171 -5.79 5.83 12.12
N VAL A 172 -7.06 6.00 12.50
CA VAL A 172 -8.20 6.01 11.57
C VAL A 172 -8.10 7.20 10.61
N ALA A 173 -7.81 8.40 11.12
CA ALA A 173 -7.63 9.61 10.32
C ALA A 173 -6.47 9.46 9.33
N LEU A 174 -5.34 8.89 9.78
CA LEU A 174 -4.17 8.62 8.94
C LEU A 174 -4.53 7.70 7.78
N SER A 175 -5.18 6.57 8.08
CA SER A 175 -5.58 5.60 7.07
C SER A 175 -6.54 6.22 6.04
N LYS A 176 -7.52 7.01 6.49
CA LYS A 176 -8.42 7.75 5.60
C LYS A 176 -7.64 8.71 4.69
N LEU A 177 -6.76 9.53 5.26
CA LEU A 177 -6.03 10.54 4.49
C LEU A 177 -5.04 9.91 3.50
N LEU A 178 -4.26 8.89 3.91
CA LEU A 178 -3.33 8.18 3.01
C LEU A 178 -4.04 7.64 1.76
N ASN A 179 -5.19 6.98 1.95
CA ASN A 179 -5.94 6.43 0.83
C ASN A 179 -6.68 7.54 0.03
N SER A 180 -7.04 8.66 0.65
CA SER A 180 -7.61 9.83 -0.04
C SER A 180 -6.57 10.67 -0.79
N LEU A 181 -5.29 10.36 -0.60
CA LEU A 181 -4.14 10.95 -1.29
C LEU A 181 -3.49 9.97 -2.28
N SER A 182 -4.19 8.90 -2.67
CA SER A 182 -3.63 7.77 -3.42
C SER A 182 -4.32 7.53 -4.76
N TRP A 183 -3.52 7.25 -5.79
CA TRP A 183 -3.99 6.73 -7.08
C TRP A 183 -3.97 5.19 -7.15
N GLY A 184 -3.61 4.52 -6.05
CA GLY A 184 -3.67 3.07 -5.94
C GLY A 184 -5.10 2.55 -6.08
N PHE A 185 -5.25 1.34 -6.64
CA PHE A 185 -6.56 0.71 -6.88
C PHE A 185 -7.12 0.00 -5.64
N THR A 186 -6.28 -0.24 -4.64
CA THR A 186 -6.66 -0.99 -3.44
C THR A 186 -6.52 -0.09 -2.22
N VAL A 187 -7.50 -0.18 -1.32
CA VAL A 187 -7.41 0.47 -0.02
C VAL A 187 -6.41 -0.29 0.85
N VAL A 188 -5.41 0.42 1.36
CA VAL A 188 -4.36 -0.16 2.21
C VAL A 188 -4.34 0.55 3.56
N ARG A 189 -4.54 -0.23 4.63
CA ARG A 189 -4.50 0.26 6.01
C ARG A 189 -3.05 0.17 6.54
N PRO A 190 -2.48 1.28 7.04
CA PRO A 190 -1.17 1.26 7.67
C PRO A 190 -1.19 0.35 8.90
N LYS A 191 -0.15 -0.47 9.08
CA LYS A 191 -0.07 -1.43 10.19
C LYS A 191 0.85 -0.89 11.29
N PRO A 192 0.46 -0.94 12.57
CA PRO A 192 1.35 -0.64 13.66
C PRO A 192 2.46 -1.70 13.74
N ILE A 193 3.70 -1.29 14.00
CA ILE A 193 4.86 -2.18 14.09
C ILE A 193 5.36 -2.40 15.52
N ASN A 194 4.88 -1.61 16.49
CA ASN A 194 5.23 -1.72 17.90
C ASN A 194 4.01 -2.04 18.77
N LEU A 195 4.27 -2.54 19.99
CA LEU A 195 3.25 -3.00 20.93
C LEU A 195 2.30 -1.88 21.37
N GLU A 196 2.81 -0.66 21.50
CA GLU A 196 2.06 0.52 21.88
C GLU A 196 1.21 1.10 20.74
N GLN A 197 1.34 0.54 19.52
CA GLN A 197 0.62 0.97 18.31
C GLN A 197 0.81 2.46 17.97
N THR A 198 2.03 2.96 18.17
CA THR A 198 2.37 4.35 17.91
C THR A 198 3.17 4.56 16.64
N ILE A 199 3.79 3.52 16.07
CA ILE A 199 4.61 3.60 14.86
C ILE A 199 3.94 2.76 13.76
N PHE A 200 3.65 3.39 12.63
CA PHE A 200 2.90 2.82 11.52
C PHE A 200 3.76 2.71 10.28
N TYR A 201 3.78 1.52 9.67
CA TYR A 201 4.49 1.27 8.42
C TYR A 201 3.56 1.45 7.21
N ILE A 202 4.11 2.05 6.16
CA ILE A 202 3.54 2.07 4.81
C ILE A 202 4.59 1.68 3.75
N ASP A 203 4.10 1.19 2.63
CA ASP A 203 4.87 1.00 1.40
C ASP A 203 4.38 2.01 0.36
N LEU A 204 5.27 2.84 -0.18
CA LEU A 204 4.90 3.90 -1.14
C LEU A 204 4.19 3.37 -2.39
N ARG A 205 4.53 2.16 -2.84
CA ARG A 205 3.99 1.57 -4.07
C ARG A 205 2.52 1.21 -3.94
N ASN A 206 2.06 0.89 -2.72
CA ASN A 206 0.66 0.63 -2.45
C ASN A 206 -0.24 1.86 -2.67
N TYR A 207 0.35 3.07 -2.63
CA TYR A 207 -0.35 4.33 -2.81
C TYR A 207 -0.03 5.02 -4.14
N GLU A 208 0.81 4.40 -4.97
CA GLU A 208 1.36 4.96 -6.22
C GLU A 208 2.20 6.24 -6.00
N TRP A 209 2.74 6.41 -4.79
CA TRP A 209 3.51 7.58 -4.37
C TRP A 209 4.97 7.55 -4.88
N ASP A 210 5.46 6.37 -5.25
CA ASP A 210 6.73 6.18 -5.95
C ASP A 210 6.71 6.80 -7.36
N LYS A 211 5.55 6.87 -8.01
CA LYS A 211 5.42 7.36 -9.39
C LYS A 211 5.38 8.88 -9.50
N ASN A 212 5.06 9.59 -8.42
CA ASN A 212 4.95 11.05 -8.41
C ASN A 212 5.85 11.73 -7.36
N ASP A 213 6.78 10.98 -6.76
CA ASP A 213 7.75 11.50 -5.80
C ASP A 213 7.08 12.18 -4.58
N ALA A 214 5.92 11.66 -4.16
CA ALA A 214 5.11 12.29 -3.12
C ALA A 214 5.85 12.39 -1.77
N TRP A 215 6.64 11.38 -1.40
CA TRP A 215 7.37 11.39 -0.12
C TRP A 215 8.37 12.55 -0.05
N THR A 216 9.09 12.81 -1.13
CA THR A 216 10.02 13.95 -1.23
C THR A 216 9.30 15.29 -0.98
N LYS A 217 8.04 15.43 -1.43
CA LYS A 217 7.23 16.64 -1.16
C LYS A 217 6.86 16.78 0.31
N ILE A 218 6.60 15.65 0.98
CA ILE A 218 6.29 15.58 2.41
C ILE A 218 7.52 15.98 3.22
N GLU A 219 8.68 15.35 2.99
CA GLU A 219 9.89 15.62 3.78
C GLU A 219 10.44 17.04 3.58
N GLN A 220 10.31 17.61 2.38
CA GLN A 220 10.69 19.01 2.10
C GLN A 220 9.95 20.03 2.96
N ARG A 221 8.78 19.68 3.48
CA ARG A 221 7.94 20.54 4.33
C ARG A 221 7.93 20.14 5.80
N TYR A 222 8.51 18.99 6.14
CA TYR A 222 8.44 18.48 7.49
C TYR A 222 9.29 19.32 8.46
N SER A 223 8.61 20.04 9.36
CA SER A 223 9.24 21.01 10.27
C SER A 223 9.85 20.38 11.52
N TYR A 224 9.46 19.15 11.86
CA TYR A 224 9.86 18.47 13.10
C TYR A 224 11.04 17.51 12.91
N ARG A 225 11.84 17.69 11.86
CA ARG A 225 13.07 16.93 11.62
C ARG A 225 14.10 17.17 12.74
N ASN A 226 14.67 16.10 13.26
CA ASN A 226 15.77 16.11 14.22
C ASN A 226 16.89 15.19 13.72
N ASP A 227 18.05 15.78 13.38
CA ASP A 227 19.20 15.07 12.82
C ASP A 227 20.18 14.55 13.90
N PHE A 228 19.89 14.77 15.18
CA PHE A 228 20.71 14.29 16.31
C PHE A 228 22.18 14.73 16.26
N GLU A 229 22.45 15.95 15.76
CA GLU A 229 23.80 16.51 15.62
C GLU A 229 24.42 17.01 16.95
N GLY A 230 23.73 16.85 18.08
CA GLY A 230 24.18 17.31 19.39
C GLY A 230 25.33 16.50 19.99
N ALA A 231 26.10 17.13 20.87
CA ALA A 231 27.17 16.44 21.61
C ALA A 231 26.60 15.27 22.43
N GLY A 232 27.06 14.05 22.15
CA GLY A 232 26.59 12.82 22.81
C GLY A 232 25.43 12.11 22.11
N GLN A 233 24.99 12.58 20.93
CA GLN A 233 23.90 11.95 20.15
C GLN A 233 24.39 11.14 18.94
N THR A 234 25.71 10.88 18.83
CA THR A 234 26.33 10.19 17.69
C THR A 234 25.70 8.83 17.39
N ASP A 235 25.28 8.06 18.41
CA ASP A 235 24.61 6.77 18.21
C ASP A 235 23.24 6.94 17.53
N LEU A 236 22.41 7.88 17.99
CA LEU A 236 21.12 8.20 17.39
C LEU A 236 21.28 8.71 15.95
N HIS A 237 22.28 9.57 15.72
CA HIS A 237 22.62 10.06 14.39
C HIS A 237 22.96 8.90 13.44
N ASN A 238 23.86 8.00 13.86
CA ASN A 238 24.24 6.84 13.05
C ASN A 238 23.06 5.90 12.76
N LYS A 239 22.18 5.68 13.75
CA LYS A 239 20.95 4.89 13.55
C LYS A 239 20.01 5.56 12.54
N LEU A 240 19.83 6.87 12.63
CA LEU A 240 19.04 7.64 11.67
C LEU A 240 19.66 7.59 10.27
N SER A 241 20.98 7.76 10.13
CA SER A 241 21.68 7.69 8.84
C SER A 241 21.54 6.32 8.18
N LEU A 242 21.65 5.24 8.94
CA LEU A 242 21.41 3.89 8.42
C LEU A 242 19.99 3.73 7.86
N LEU A 243 19.00 4.26 8.58
CA LEU A 243 17.61 4.26 8.12
C LEU A 243 17.43 5.11 6.86
N GLN A 244 18.02 6.31 6.82
CA GLN A 244 17.98 7.20 5.65
C GLN A 244 18.58 6.53 4.41
N ASP A 245 19.71 5.84 4.57
CA ASP A 245 20.38 5.10 3.50
C ASP A 245 19.54 3.92 3.00
N GLU A 246 19.00 3.07 3.89
CA GLU A 246 18.20 1.91 3.50
C GLU A 246 16.84 2.27 2.88
N MET A 247 16.26 3.41 3.26
CA MET A 247 14.98 3.89 2.74
C MET A 247 15.11 4.90 1.59
N GLU A 248 16.34 5.30 1.25
CA GLU A 248 16.63 6.32 0.25
C GLU A 248 15.83 7.62 0.46
N CYS A 249 15.81 8.13 1.70
CA CYS A 249 15.10 9.36 2.05
C CYS A 249 15.75 10.12 3.19
N GLU A 250 15.48 11.42 3.27
CA GLU A 250 15.99 12.29 4.33
C GLU A 250 15.18 12.19 5.61
N VAL A 251 13.86 11.96 5.49
CA VAL A 251 12.96 11.85 6.64
C VAL A 251 12.25 10.49 6.62
N PRO A 252 12.80 9.48 7.31
CA PRO A 252 12.20 8.15 7.44
C PRO A 252 10.82 8.09 8.12
N VAL A 253 10.58 9.00 9.07
CA VAL A 253 9.42 8.97 9.95
C VAL A 253 8.81 10.36 10.12
N VAL A 254 7.48 10.43 10.02
CA VAL A 254 6.72 11.69 10.10
C VAL A 254 5.67 11.63 11.20
N HIS A 255 5.49 12.73 11.92
CA HIS A 255 4.43 12.86 12.93
C HIS A 255 3.02 12.87 12.28
N ILE A 256 2.11 12.04 12.82
CA ILE A 256 0.77 11.84 12.24
C ILE A 256 -0.10 13.10 12.36
N ASP A 257 -0.09 13.80 13.49
CA ASP A 257 -0.82 15.06 13.69
C ASP A 257 -0.40 16.13 12.68
N TRP A 258 0.91 16.31 12.48
CA TRP A 258 1.44 17.22 11.47
C TRP A 258 1.03 16.81 10.05
N PHE A 259 1.12 15.52 9.73
CA PHE A 259 0.76 15.02 8.40
C PHE A 259 -0.71 15.25 8.12
N LEU A 260 -1.60 14.95 9.07
CA LEU A 260 -3.03 15.20 8.95
C LEU A 260 -3.34 16.67 8.73
N ALA A 261 -2.70 17.56 9.48
CA ALA A 261 -2.95 19.00 9.37
C ALA A 261 -2.34 19.64 8.11
N THR A 262 -1.22 19.11 7.61
CA THR A 262 -0.46 19.71 6.51
C THR A 262 -0.78 19.09 5.16
N ALA A 263 -0.89 17.77 5.06
CA ALA A 263 -1.14 17.06 3.80
C ALA A 263 -2.62 17.07 3.39
N SER A 264 -3.54 17.42 4.30
CA SER A 264 -4.96 17.61 3.97
C SER A 264 -5.25 18.94 3.28
N GLN A 265 -4.29 19.85 3.17
CA GLN A 265 -4.47 21.16 2.53
C GLN A 265 -3.33 21.54 1.57
N PRO A 266 -3.56 22.45 0.60
CA PRO A 266 -2.54 22.97 -0.28
C PRO A 266 -1.41 23.70 0.45
N PRO A 267 -0.20 23.76 -0.15
CA PRO A 267 0.15 23.17 -1.44
C PRO A 267 0.38 21.65 -1.38
N LEU A 268 0.60 21.07 -0.19
CA LEU A 268 1.04 19.68 -0.05
C LEU A 268 -0.04 18.68 -0.53
N TYR A 269 -1.31 18.95 -0.26
CA TYR A 269 -2.44 18.18 -0.80
C TYR A 269 -2.37 18.03 -2.33
N ASN A 270 -2.19 19.15 -3.03
CA ASN A 270 -2.14 19.18 -4.48
C ASN A 270 -0.92 18.44 -5.03
N GLU A 271 0.23 18.58 -4.36
CA GLU A 271 1.49 17.97 -4.79
C GLU A 271 1.51 16.46 -4.58
N VAL A 272 1.04 15.98 -3.43
CA VAL A 272 0.99 14.54 -3.12
C VAL A 272 -0.01 13.82 -4.04
N LEU A 273 -1.16 14.42 -4.32
CA LEU A 273 -2.11 13.87 -5.31
C LEU A 273 -1.67 14.10 -6.76
N GLY A 274 -0.64 14.93 -7.00
CA GLY A 274 -0.22 15.33 -8.34
C GLY A 274 -1.34 15.97 -9.15
N LEU A 275 -2.20 16.79 -8.52
CA LEU A 275 -3.31 17.45 -9.19
C LEU A 275 -2.78 18.35 -10.33
N PRO A 276 -3.47 18.42 -11.48
CA PRO A 276 -3.08 19.30 -12.57
C PRO A 276 -3.36 20.77 -12.25
N GLU A 277 -2.86 21.68 -13.09
CA GLU A 277 -3.10 23.12 -12.93
C GLU A 277 -4.46 23.57 -13.49
N THR A 278 -5.10 22.73 -14.33
CA THR A 278 -6.42 23.03 -14.90
C THR A 278 -7.39 21.87 -14.75
N ASP A 279 -8.67 22.20 -14.56
CA ASP A 279 -9.77 21.24 -14.48
C ASP A 279 -9.90 20.41 -15.77
N ARG A 280 -9.59 20.98 -16.93
CA ARG A 280 -9.58 20.30 -18.23
C ARG A 280 -8.53 19.19 -18.33
N GLU A 281 -7.36 19.40 -17.72
CA GLU A 281 -6.34 18.35 -17.61
C GLU A 281 -6.81 17.24 -16.67
N LEU A 282 -7.48 17.60 -15.56
CA LEU A 282 -8.09 16.62 -14.65
C LEU A 282 -9.17 15.81 -15.36
N GLU A 283 -10.08 16.47 -16.09
CA GLU A 283 -11.11 15.85 -16.93
C GLU A 283 -10.49 14.84 -17.91
N THR A 284 -9.42 15.24 -18.60
CA THR A 284 -8.69 14.35 -19.52
C THR A 284 -8.14 13.13 -18.81
N ARG A 285 -7.51 13.31 -17.63
CA ARG A 285 -6.98 12.20 -16.82
C ARG A 285 -8.06 11.24 -16.38
N LEU A 286 -9.27 11.74 -16.12
CA LEU A 286 -10.42 10.96 -15.64
C LEU A 286 -11.31 10.39 -16.76
N GLY A 287 -10.94 10.61 -18.02
CA GLY A 287 -11.74 10.17 -19.17
C GLY A 287 -13.06 10.94 -19.33
N VAL A 288 -13.14 12.15 -18.78
CA VAL A 288 -14.32 13.03 -18.83
C VAL A 288 -14.11 14.09 -19.90
N ASN A 289 -15.15 14.35 -20.70
CA ASN A 289 -15.19 15.51 -21.59
C ASN A 289 -16.48 16.28 -21.35
N VAL A 290 -16.42 17.29 -20.48
CA VAL A 290 -17.60 18.03 -20.02
C VAL A 290 -18.37 18.64 -21.18
N ALA A 291 -17.68 19.35 -22.09
CA ALA A 291 -18.30 20.01 -23.23
C ALA A 291 -19.00 19.03 -24.17
N GLN A 292 -18.39 17.87 -24.42
CA GLN A 292 -18.96 16.81 -25.25
C GLN A 292 -20.16 16.15 -24.57
N ASN A 293 -20.05 15.81 -23.29
CA ASN A 293 -21.12 15.16 -22.54
C ASN A 293 -22.37 16.05 -22.50
N ILE A 294 -22.22 17.34 -22.19
CA ILE A 294 -23.33 18.30 -22.18
C ILE A 294 -24.02 18.33 -23.54
N LYS A 295 -23.24 18.38 -24.62
CA LYS A 295 -23.78 18.50 -25.98
C LYS A 295 -24.49 17.23 -26.46
N ASN A 296 -23.89 16.06 -26.25
CA ASN A 296 -24.27 14.83 -26.96
C ASN A 296 -24.92 13.78 -26.07
N ASP A 297 -24.65 13.79 -24.76
CA ASP A 297 -25.03 12.72 -23.84
C ASP A 297 -25.84 13.19 -22.61
N PRO A 298 -26.72 14.22 -22.70
CA PRO A 298 -27.49 14.69 -21.55
C PRO A 298 -28.47 13.60 -21.07
N GLY A 299 -28.44 13.35 -19.76
CA GLY A 299 -29.21 12.30 -19.08
C GLY A 299 -28.60 10.90 -19.20
N VAL A 300 -27.41 10.77 -19.82
CA VAL A 300 -26.73 9.48 -20.05
C VAL A 300 -25.29 9.48 -19.54
N ARG A 301 -24.52 10.55 -19.79
CA ARG A 301 -23.16 10.73 -19.25
C ARG A 301 -22.99 12.02 -18.47
N VAL A 302 -24.01 12.87 -18.46
CA VAL A 302 -24.09 14.08 -17.64
C VAL A 302 -25.52 14.33 -17.15
N TRP A 303 -25.62 14.73 -15.89
CA TRP A 303 -26.86 15.10 -15.22
C TRP A 303 -26.64 16.39 -14.44
N ARG A 304 -27.61 17.29 -14.44
CA ARG A 304 -27.48 18.63 -13.86
C ARG A 304 -28.62 18.91 -12.88
N ALA A 305 -28.29 19.68 -11.84
CA ALA A 305 -29.25 20.32 -10.95
C ALA A 305 -28.82 21.78 -10.71
N GLY A 306 -29.77 22.66 -10.42
CA GLY A 306 -29.51 24.04 -10.02
C GLY A 306 -30.43 24.48 -8.89
N PHE A 307 -29.91 25.26 -7.97
CA PHE A 307 -30.59 25.70 -6.76
C PHE A 307 -30.07 27.05 -6.27
N THR A 308 -30.86 27.72 -5.44
CA THR A 308 -30.59 29.07 -4.93
C THR A 308 -29.91 29.10 -3.56
N ASP A 309 -30.01 28.03 -2.78
CA ASP A 309 -29.37 27.88 -1.47
C ASP A 309 -28.56 26.58 -1.43
N SER A 310 -27.27 26.70 -1.15
CA SER A 310 -26.31 25.58 -1.11
C SER A 310 -25.77 25.30 0.29
N GLY A 311 -26.10 26.15 1.28
CA GLY A 311 -25.48 26.16 2.60
C GLY A 311 -24.06 26.74 2.66
N VAL A 312 -23.36 26.87 1.52
CA VAL A 312 -21.99 27.44 1.42
C VAL A 312 -21.93 28.73 0.59
N SER A 313 -22.97 29.03 -0.18
CA SER A 313 -23.14 30.26 -0.96
C SER A 313 -24.56 30.76 -0.83
N THR A 314 -24.72 32.09 -0.80
CA THR A 314 -26.02 32.79 -0.80
C THR A 314 -26.53 33.09 -2.21
N ASN A 315 -25.75 32.76 -3.24
CA ASN A 315 -26.08 32.94 -4.65
C ASN A 315 -26.49 31.61 -5.29
N ASN A 316 -26.98 31.69 -6.53
CA ASN A 316 -27.27 30.52 -7.36
C ASN A 316 -26.07 29.55 -7.40
N ARG A 317 -26.33 28.25 -7.48
CA ARG A 317 -25.32 27.20 -7.71
C ARG A 317 -25.86 26.19 -8.72
N VAL A 318 -24.98 25.67 -9.57
CA VAL A 318 -25.29 24.56 -10.49
C VAL A 318 -24.33 23.43 -10.21
N VAL A 319 -24.81 22.19 -10.23
CA VAL A 319 -23.98 20.99 -10.04
C VAL A 319 -24.22 20.02 -11.18
N GLU A 320 -23.13 19.46 -11.70
CA GLU A 320 -23.13 18.50 -12.80
C GLU A 320 -22.44 17.21 -12.36
N ARG A 321 -23.11 16.07 -12.53
CA ARG A 321 -22.48 14.75 -12.44
C ARG A 321 -22.06 14.29 -13.80
N HIS A 322 -20.80 13.90 -13.97
CA HIS A 322 -20.32 13.18 -15.14
C HIS A 322 -19.93 11.75 -14.77
N ALA A 323 -20.18 10.81 -15.69
CA ALA A 323 -19.56 9.49 -15.60
C ALA A 323 -18.04 9.62 -15.83
N SER A 324 -17.26 9.02 -14.93
CA SER A 324 -15.78 9.04 -14.92
C SER A 324 -15.25 7.61 -14.91
N GLN A 325 -14.02 7.41 -15.39
CA GLN A 325 -13.39 6.09 -15.43
C GLN A 325 -13.35 5.37 -14.06
N TYR A 326 -13.32 6.12 -12.95
CA TYR A 326 -13.24 5.57 -11.58
C TYR A 326 -14.56 5.69 -10.79
N GLY A 327 -15.63 6.20 -11.41
CA GLY A 327 -16.91 6.43 -10.75
C GLY A 327 -17.57 7.69 -11.26
N ALA A 328 -17.63 8.72 -10.41
CA ALA A 328 -18.22 10.00 -10.72
C ALA A 328 -17.18 11.12 -10.73
N TYR A 329 -17.48 12.13 -11.54
CA TYR A 329 -16.85 13.45 -11.54
C TYR A 329 -17.97 14.47 -11.36
N TRP A 330 -18.10 15.01 -10.15
CA TRP A 330 -19.05 16.05 -9.82
C TRP A 330 -18.38 17.40 -9.98
N LYS A 331 -19.00 18.31 -10.71
CA LYS A 331 -18.51 19.67 -10.93
C LYS A 331 -19.58 20.67 -10.54
N SER A 332 -19.27 21.58 -9.62
CA SER A 332 -20.12 22.73 -9.34
C SER A 332 -19.71 23.94 -10.16
N TYR A 333 -20.67 24.83 -10.35
CA TYR A 333 -20.50 26.15 -10.90
C TYR A 333 -21.08 27.12 -9.89
N ASP A 334 -20.22 27.96 -9.35
CA ASP A 334 -20.53 28.87 -8.25
C ASP A 334 -20.54 30.31 -8.76
N PHE A 335 -21.41 31.15 -8.20
CA PHE A 335 -21.74 32.46 -8.75
C PHE A 335 -21.56 33.57 -7.70
N ALA A 336 -21.04 34.72 -8.10
CA ALA A 336 -20.95 35.92 -7.27
C ALA A 336 -22.27 36.72 -7.20
N GLY A 337 -23.29 36.32 -7.97
CA GLY A 337 -24.61 36.93 -7.98
C GLY A 337 -25.68 36.04 -8.64
N SER A 338 -26.95 36.46 -8.55
CA SER A 338 -28.10 35.67 -9.02
C SER A 338 -28.89 36.34 -10.16
N VAL A 339 -28.31 37.35 -10.82
CA VAL A 339 -28.97 38.19 -11.84
C VAL A 339 -28.28 38.13 -13.20
N GLY A 340 -28.94 38.65 -14.24
CA GLY A 340 -28.39 38.69 -15.61
C GLY A 340 -28.02 37.28 -16.10
N LYS A 341 -26.82 37.12 -16.67
CA LYS A 341 -26.30 35.81 -17.13
C LYS A 341 -26.03 34.81 -16.00
N GLN A 342 -26.10 35.23 -14.74
CA GLN A 342 -25.96 34.36 -13.56
C GLN A 342 -27.32 33.89 -13.02
N ASN A 343 -28.43 34.35 -13.61
CA ASN A 343 -29.76 33.85 -13.28
C ASN A 343 -30.00 32.50 -13.96
N ILE A 344 -29.82 31.41 -13.20
CA ILE A 344 -29.90 30.03 -13.70
C ILE A 344 -31.31 29.62 -14.16
N PHE A 345 -32.36 30.32 -13.71
CA PHE A 345 -33.74 30.10 -14.15
C PHE A 345 -34.03 30.71 -15.54
N VAL A 346 -33.28 31.76 -15.90
CA VAL A 346 -33.38 32.40 -17.22
C VAL A 346 -32.38 31.80 -18.21
N HIS A 347 -31.19 31.42 -17.73
CA HIS A 347 -30.07 30.94 -18.54
C HIS A 347 -29.58 29.53 -18.13
N PRO A 348 -30.43 28.48 -18.11
CA PRO A 348 -30.06 27.15 -17.62
C PRO A 348 -29.00 26.42 -18.47
N LEU A 349 -28.80 26.83 -19.73
CA LEU A 349 -27.82 26.24 -20.66
C LEU A 349 -26.64 27.15 -20.99
N SER A 350 -26.68 28.43 -20.62
CA SER A 350 -25.73 29.44 -21.10
C SER A 350 -25.47 30.52 -20.05
N PHE A 351 -25.02 30.09 -18.86
CA PHE A 351 -24.73 30.97 -17.73
C PHE A 351 -23.23 31.37 -17.68
N THR A 352 -22.91 32.32 -16.80
CA THR A 352 -21.52 32.72 -16.48
C THR A 352 -21.30 32.49 -15.00
N HIS A 353 -20.35 31.62 -14.64
CA HIS A 353 -19.96 31.32 -13.26
C HIS A 353 -18.65 32.02 -12.90
N ASP A 354 -18.33 32.08 -11.62
CA ASP A 354 -17.13 32.76 -11.09
C ASP A 354 -16.10 31.79 -10.50
N GLY A 355 -16.50 30.55 -10.26
CA GLY A 355 -15.63 29.46 -9.81
C GLY A 355 -16.38 28.13 -9.77
N GLY A 356 -15.79 27.14 -9.12
CA GLY A 356 -16.41 25.84 -8.92
C GLY A 356 -15.54 24.88 -8.12
N GLU A 357 -16.19 23.86 -7.57
CA GLU A 357 -15.59 22.71 -6.92
C GLU A 357 -15.76 21.48 -7.80
N VAL A 358 -14.79 20.58 -7.74
CA VAL A 358 -14.89 19.24 -8.30
C VAL A 358 -14.69 18.21 -7.19
N VAL A 359 -15.63 17.28 -7.09
CA VAL A 359 -15.53 16.07 -6.26
C VAL A 359 -15.43 14.87 -7.19
N PHE A 360 -14.32 14.14 -7.16
CA PHE A 360 -14.10 13.03 -8.08
C PHE A 360 -13.63 11.76 -7.37
N ASN A 361 -14.00 10.60 -7.92
CA ASN A 361 -13.54 9.32 -7.39
C ASN A 361 -12.10 9.01 -7.80
N LEU A 362 -11.35 8.52 -6.81
CA LEU A 362 -10.04 7.88 -6.97
C LEU A 362 -10.22 6.40 -7.36
N PRO A 363 -9.17 5.73 -7.89
CA PRO A 363 -9.24 4.33 -8.30
C PRO A 363 -9.63 3.35 -7.18
N ASN A 364 -9.23 3.63 -5.94
CA ASN A 364 -9.60 2.87 -4.74
C ASN A 364 -11.03 3.14 -4.24
N GLY A 365 -11.81 3.99 -4.91
CA GLY A 365 -13.21 4.29 -4.60
C GLY A 365 -13.41 5.42 -3.58
N LEU A 366 -12.36 5.94 -2.95
CA LEU A 366 -12.43 7.18 -2.16
C LEU A 366 -12.59 8.42 -3.07
N GLN A 367 -12.68 9.59 -2.47
CA GLN A 367 -12.88 10.87 -3.16
C GLN A 367 -11.70 11.81 -2.95
N ALA A 368 -11.42 12.61 -3.97
CA ALA A 368 -10.51 13.75 -3.94
C ALA A 368 -11.21 15.00 -4.49
N TYR A 369 -10.60 16.15 -4.22
CA TYR A 369 -11.23 17.46 -4.33
C TYR A 369 -10.35 18.42 -5.13
N TYR A 370 -11.00 19.32 -5.85
CA TYR A 370 -10.32 20.31 -6.67
C TYR A 370 -11.16 21.59 -6.74
N LEU A 371 -10.54 22.73 -6.45
CA LEU A 371 -11.19 24.04 -6.59
C LEU A 371 -10.68 24.74 -7.85
N SER A 372 -11.55 25.48 -8.53
CA SER A 372 -11.24 26.14 -9.79
C SER A 372 -11.80 27.57 -9.90
N ASP A 373 -11.06 28.45 -10.58
CA ASP A 373 -11.55 29.76 -11.01
C ASP A 373 -12.51 29.63 -12.22
N ALA A 374 -13.16 30.72 -12.62
CA ALA A 374 -14.04 30.76 -13.79
C ALA A 374 -13.39 30.32 -15.13
N ARG A 375 -12.06 30.25 -15.20
CA ARG A 375 -11.30 29.81 -16.38
C ARG A 375 -10.83 28.36 -16.27
N GLY A 376 -11.11 27.69 -15.15
CA GLY A 376 -10.72 26.31 -14.87
C GLY A 376 -9.34 26.16 -14.22
N ASN A 377 -8.67 27.25 -13.83
CA ASN A 377 -7.35 27.15 -13.17
C ASN A 377 -7.54 26.70 -11.72
N ARG A 378 -6.67 25.81 -11.23
CA ARG A 378 -6.70 25.33 -9.85
C ARG A 378 -6.57 26.49 -8.86
N LEU A 379 -7.33 26.40 -7.78
CA LEU A 379 -7.24 27.27 -6.62
C LEU A 379 -6.86 26.46 -5.38
N ASP A 380 -6.04 27.06 -4.52
CA ASP A 380 -5.77 26.52 -3.19
C ASP A 380 -6.89 26.90 -2.20
N GLU A 381 -7.43 28.11 -2.36
CA GLU A 381 -8.50 28.70 -1.54
C GLU A 381 -9.55 29.33 -2.46
N ALA A 382 -10.84 29.11 -2.16
CA ALA A 382 -11.90 29.77 -2.89
C ALA A 382 -12.16 31.20 -2.34
N PRO A 383 -12.54 32.17 -3.21
CA PRO A 383 -12.91 33.51 -2.74
C PRO A 383 -14.15 33.47 -1.84
N VAL A 384 -14.03 34.02 -0.62
CA VAL A 384 -15.07 34.02 0.42
C VAL A 384 -16.36 34.73 0.00
N GLU A 385 -16.29 35.63 -0.96
CA GLU A 385 -17.44 36.30 -1.56
C GLU A 385 -18.26 35.41 -2.51
N ILE A 386 -17.72 34.26 -2.94
CA ILE A 386 -18.38 33.28 -3.81
C ILE A 386 -18.89 32.11 -2.98
N VAL A 387 -18.03 31.52 -2.14
CA VAL A 387 -18.33 30.40 -1.23
C VAL A 387 -17.60 30.57 0.10
N SER A 388 -18.25 30.20 1.19
CA SER A 388 -17.69 30.25 2.54
C SER A 388 -18.20 29.07 3.38
N ASP A 389 -17.44 28.65 4.39
CA ASP A 389 -17.93 27.72 5.41
C ASP A 389 -18.38 28.50 6.67
N PRO A 390 -19.67 28.85 6.80
CA PRO A 390 -20.15 29.64 7.93
C PRO A 390 -20.13 28.88 9.27
N ALA A 391 -19.94 27.55 9.25
CA ALA A 391 -19.91 26.72 10.44
C ALA A 391 -18.48 26.55 11.02
N ALA A 392 -17.46 26.88 10.25
CA ALA A 392 -16.05 26.79 10.65
C ALA A 392 -15.56 28.04 11.39
N SER A 393 -14.47 27.86 12.15
CA SER A 393 -13.75 28.96 12.83
C SER A 393 -13.08 29.92 11.83
N ASP A 394 -12.59 29.36 10.71
CA ASP A 394 -12.13 30.06 9.50
C ASP A 394 -13.14 29.82 8.37
N PRO A 395 -13.85 30.86 7.87
CA PRO A 395 -14.85 30.70 6.82
C PRO A 395 -14.25 30.42 5.43
N THR A 396 -12.91 30.44 5.30
CA THR A 396 -12.20 30.20 4.05
C THR A 396 -12.34 28.74 3.62
N VAL A 397 -12.83 28.51 2.39
CA VAL A 397 -12.88 27.16 1.81
C VAL A 397 -11.54 26.83 1.18
N ARG A 398 -10.78 25.94 1.83
CA ARG A 398 -9.46 25.45 1.39
C ARG A 398 -9.64 24.10 0.69
N ASN A 399 -9.01 23.93 -0.48
CA ASN A 399 -9.07 22.65 -1.18
C ASN A 399 -8.55 21.52 -0.27
N GLY A 400 -9.11 20.31 -0.38
CA GLY A 400 -8.79 19.24 0.56
C GLY A 400 -9.54 19.40 1.88
N ILE A 401 -8.98 20.09 2.87
CA ILE A 401 -9.46 20.05 4.27
C ILE A 401 -10.92 20.48 4.45
N SER A 402 -11.35 21.59 3.83
CA SER A 402 -12.74 22.05 3.91
C SER A 402 -13.68 21.09 3.16
N CYS A 403 -13.22 20.57 2.01
CA CYS A 403 -13.98 19.63 1.20
C CYS A 403 -14.15 18.26 1.88
N ILE A 404 -13.09 17.75 2.50
CA ILE A 404 -13.09 16.51 3.31
C ILE A 404 -14.11 16.63 4.44
N GLY A 405 -14.13 17.75 5.16
CA GLY A 405 -15.12 18.05 6.20
C GLY A 405 -16.54 18.07 5.65
N CYS A 406 -16.77 18.81 4.56
CA CYS A 406 -18.10 18.93 3.94
C CYS A 406 -18.63 17.60 3.39
N HIS A 407 -17.75 16.74 2.88
CA HIS A 407 -18.05 15.46 2.23
C HIS A 407 -17.67 14.27 3.11
N THR A 408 -17.84 14.39 4.43
CA THR A 408 -17.54 13.34 5.43
C THR A 408 -18.11 11.98 5.03
N GLU A 409 -19.38 11.97 4.61
CA GLU A 409 -20.13 10.79 4.17
C GLU A 409 -20.22 10.65 2.64
N GLY A 410 -19.49 11.47 1.88
CA GLY A 410 -19.50 11.50 0.42
C GLY A 410 -20.37 12.62 -0.16
N MET A 411 -21.00 12.37 -1.31
CA MET A 411 -21.74 13.41 -2.03
C MET A 411 -22.99 13.84 -1.25
N LYS A 412 -23.17 15.16 -1.08
CA LYS A 412 -24.31 15.75 -0.37
C LYS A 412 -25.58 15.72 -1.23
N THR A 413 -26.74 15.62 -0.57
CA THR A 413 -28.04 15.72 -1.23
C THR A 413 -28.44 17.18 -1.47
N PHE A 414 -29.14 17.43 -2.58
CA PHE A 414 -29.67 18.74 -2.96
C PHE A 414 -30.94 18.57 -3.78
N GLU A 415 -31.78 19.59 -3.81
CA GLU A 415 -33.01 19.63 -4.61
C GLU A 415 -32.84 20.54 -5.82
N ASP A 416 -33.24 20.06 -7.00
CA ASP A 416 -33.24 20.86 -8.22
C ASP A 416 -34.47 21.77 -8.28
N GLU A 417 -34.23 23.07 -8.36
CA GLU A 417 -35.26 24.10 -8.50
C GLU A 417 -35.47 24.50 -9.97
N VAL A 418 -34.47 24.24 -10.83
CA VAL A 418 -34.43 24.75 -12.21
C VAL A 418 -35.31 23.93 -13.15
N ARG A 419 -35.38 22.59 -13.03
CA ARG A 419 -36.25 21.75 -13.88
C ARG A 419 -37.69 22.22 -13.85
N GLN A 420 -38.24 22.47 -12.66
CA GLN A 420 -39.63 22.89 -12.52
C GLN A 420 -39.89 24.23 -13.22
N ALA A 421 -38.92 25.15 -13.20
CA ALA A 421 -39.00 26.41 -13.93
C ALA A 421 -38.96 26.18 -15.46
N ILE A 422 -38.12 25.26 -15.94
CA ILE A 422 -38.06 24.88 -17.36
C ILE A 422 -39.40 24.28 -17.84
N GLU A 423 -40.03 23.44 -17.02
CA GLU A 423 -41.34 22.82 -17.35
C GLU A 423 -42.47 23.84 -17.43
N LYS A 424 -42.47 24.82 -16.53
CA LYS A 424 -43.49 25.88 -16.45
C LYS A 424 -43.25 27.00 -17.46
N ALA A 425 -42.09 27.07 -18.10
CA ALA A 425 -41.75 28.12 -19.05
C ALA A 425 -42.62 28.02 -20.33
N PRO A 426 -43.46 29.03 -20.64
CA PRO A 426 -44.40 28.96 -21.77
C PRO A 426 -43.71 29.13 -23.14
N SER A 427 -42.58 29.84 -23.20
CA SER A 427 -41.78 30.06 -24.43
C SER A 427 -40.33 30.41 -24.08
N PRO A 428 -39.50 29.43 -23.69
CA PRO A 428 -38.12 29.69 -23.27
C PRO A 428 -37.24 30.14 -24.46
N LEU A 429 -36.21 30.95 -24.17
CA LEU A 429 -35.21 31.41 -25.15
C LEU A 429 -34.09 30.36 -25.40
N TYR A 430 -34.24 29.17 -24.85
CA TYR A 430 -33.28 28.06 -24.92
C TYR A 430 -33.98 26.78 -25.39
N ASP A 431 -33.19 25.79 -25.84
CA ASP A 431 -33.73 24.49 -26.23
C ASP A 431 -34.28 23.75 -25.01
N ARG A 432 -35.61 23.73 -24.90
CA ARG A 432 -36.33 23.11 -23.79
C ARG A 432 -36.11 21.60 -23.71
N ILE A 433 -36.02 20.91 -24.85
CA ILE A 433 -35.86 19.46 -24.88
C ILE A 433 -34.47 19.10 -24.38
N HIS A 434 -33.45 19.80 -24.86
CA HIS A 434 -32.09 19.62 -24.40
C HIS A 434 -31.96 19.93 -22.90
N ALA A 435 -32.54 21.03 -22.43
CA ALA A 435 -32.54 21.39 -21.02
C ALA A 435 -33.21 20.33 -20.13
N LEU A 436 -34.37 19.79 -20.51
CA LEU A 436 -35.07 18.75 -19.73
C LEU A 436 -34.39 17.37 -19.76
N ARG A 437 -33.51 17.11 -20.74
CA ARG A 437 -32.64 15.92 -20.74
C ARG A 437 -31.46 16.08 -19.79
N LEU A 438 -30.96 17.30 -19.64
CA LEU A 438 -29.81 17.61 -18.81
C LEU A 438 -30.19 17.77 -17.33
N TYR A 439 -31.23 18.57 -17.05
CA TYR A 439 -31.85 18.71 -15.74
C TYR A 439 -32.85 17.59 -15.51
N VAL A 440 -32.42 16.46 -14.98
CA VAL A 440 -33.25 15.25 -14.84
C VAL A 440 -34.27 15.33 -13.70
N GLU A 441 -35.21 14.39 -13.67
CA GLU A 441 -36.12 14.25 -12.53
C GLU A 441 -35.36 14.04 -11.21
N GLN A 442 -35.90 14.59 -10.12
CA GLN A 442 -35.25 14.56 -8.80
C GLN A 442 -34.97 13.13 -8.31
N ASP A 443 -35.84 12.17 -8.63
CA ASP A 443 -35.65 10.77 -8.24
C ASP A 443 -34.45 10.13 -8.96
N VAL A 444 -34.17 10.51 -10.21
CA VAL A 444 -32.98 10.09 -10.95
C VAL A 444 -31.73 10.67 -10.29
N MET A 445 -31.74 11.97 -9.99
CA MET A 445 -30.60 12.63 -9.32
C MET A 445 -30.34 12.03 -7.93
N ASN A 446 -31.39 11.81 -7.14
CA ASN A 446 -31.27 11.19 -5.82
C ASN A 446 -30.67 9.78 -5.88
N ARG A 447 -31.04 8.97 -6.89
CA ARG A 447 -30.43 7.65 -7.10
C ARG A 447 -28.94 7.75 -7.42
N LEU A 448 -28.54 8.69 -8.27
CA LEU A 448 -27.14 8.91 -8.63
C LEU A 448 -26.30 9.36 -7.43
N VAL A 449 -26.81 10.32 -6.64
CA VAL A 449 -26.15 10.78 -5.41
C VAL A 449 -26.03 9.64 -4.41
N ALA A 450 -27.11 8.88 -4.17
CA ALA A 450 -27.09 7.75 -3.25
C ALA A 450 -26.10 6.66 -3.68
N PHE A 451 -26.00 6.39 -4.99
CA PHE A 451 -25.05 5.44 -5.55
C PHE A 451 -23.59 5.88 -5.32
N ASP A 452 -23.27 7.13 -5.64
CA ASP A 452 -21.91 7.65 -5.45
C ASP A 452 -21.55 7.74 -3.95
N LYS A 453 -22.54 8.05 -3.10
CA LYS A 453 -22.42 8.01 -1.64
C LYS A 453 -22.07 6.60 -1.14
N GLN A 454 -22.84 5.59 -1.56
CA GLN A 454 -22.62 4.20 -1.16
C GLN A 454 -21.24 3.68 -1.59
N ARG A 455 -20.80 4.03 -2.81
CA ARG A 455 -19.46 3.66 -3.32
C ARG A 455 -18.35 4.22 -2.43
N TYR A 456 -18.47 5.50 -2.07
CA TYR A 456 -17.52 6.15 -1.18
C TYR A 456 -17.57 5.54 0.22
N GLU A 457 -18.76 5.32 0.80
CA GLU A 457 -18.95 4.70 2.12
C GLU A 457 -18.29 3.31 2.22
N MET A 458 -18.44 2.46 1.18
CA MET A 458 -17.80 1.15 1.15
C MET A 458 -16.27 1.26 1.21
N SER A 459 -15.70 2.19 0.44
CA SER A 459 -14.25 2.42 0.39
C SER A 459 -13.74 3.09 1.67
N LEU A 460 -14.55 3.96 2.25
CA LEU A 460 -14.30 4.60 3.54
C LEU A 460 -14.24 3.56 4.65
N VAL A 461 -15.24 2.69 4.78
CA VAL A 461 -15.24 1.59 5.77
C VAL A 461 -14.06 0.65 5.56
N ALA A 462 -13.67 0.37 4.32
CA ALA A 462 -12.46 -0.42 4.05
C ALA A 462 -11.18 0.29 4.56
N ALA A 463 -11.12 1.62 4.45
CA ALA A 463 -9.96 2.42 4.86
C ALA A 463 -9.91 2.63 6.37
N THR A 464 -11.05 2.87 7.02
CA THR A 464 -11.13 3.21 8.44
C THR A 464 -11.38 2.00 9.33
N GLY A 465 -11.92 0.91 8.79
CA GLY A 465 -12.38 -0.27 9.53
C GLY A 465 -13.76 -0.14 10.15
N GLU A 466 -14.35 1.06 10.13
CA GLU A 466 -15.67 1.37 10.69
C GLU A 466 -16.35 2.50 9.92
N THR A 467 -17.66 2.66 10.11
CA THR A 467 -18.38 3.82 9.60
C THR A 467 -17.90 5.07 10.34
N VAL A 468 -17.35 6.04 9.61
CA VAL A 468 -16.96 7.33 10.20
C VAL A 468 -18.23 8.07 10.62
N SER A 469 -18.33 8.36 11.92
CA SER A 469 -19.47 9.07 12.54
C SER A 469 -19.61 10.53 12.06
N GLU A 470 -20.63 11.25 12.56
CA GLU A 470 -20.90 12.67 12.28
C GLU A 470 -19.68 13.61 12.43
N ILE A 471 -18.66 13.23 13.21
CA ILE A 471 -17.43 14.02 13.37
C ILE A 471 -16.36 13.52 12.39
N GLU A 472 -15.99 14.37 11.43
CA GLU A 472 -14.92 14.09 10.47
C GLU A 472 -13.55 14.07 11.18
N PRO A 473 -12.80 12.95 11.14
CA PRO A 473 -11.60 12.78 11.94
C PRO A 473 -10.41 13.63 11.48
N ILE A 474 -10.23 13.87 10.17
CA ILE A 474 -9.13 14.68 9.64
C ILE A 474 -9.32 16.15 10.02
N SER A 475 -10.52 16.72 9.83
CA SER A 475 -10.92 18.06 10.25
C SER A 475 -10.79 18.24 11.75
N ARG A 476 -11.21 17.25 12.55
CA ARG A 476 -11.01 17.28 14.01
C ARG A 476 -9.53 17.43 14.37
N PHE A 477 -8.65 16.62 13.78
CA PHE A 477 -7.23 16.65 14.12
C PHE A 477 -6.47 17.81 13.49
N TYR A 478 -6.95 18.35 12.38
CA TYR A 478 -6.50 19.63 11.84
C TYR A 478 -6.71 20.78 12.85
N GLU A 479 -7.91 20.90 13.43
CA GLU A 479 -8.21 21.93 14.44
C GLU A 479 -7.38 21.74 15.72
N ILE A 480 -7.22 20.49 16.19
CA ILE A 480 -6.38 20.17 17.36
C ILE A 480 -4.92 20.51 17.08
N PHE A 481 -4.39 20.21 15.89
CA PHE A 481 -3.02 20.55 15.57
C PHE A 481 -2.81 22.08 15.56
N ASN A 482 -3.77 22.84 15.01
CA ASN A 482 -3.67 24.30 14.93
C ASN A 482 -3.95 25.02 16.27
N SER A 483 -4.35 24.30 17.32
CA SER A 483 -4.48 24.88 18.66
C SER A 483 -3.12 25.23 19.26
N THR A 484 -3.16 25.96 20.38
CA THR A 484 -2.00 26.17 21.23
C THR A 484 -1.42 24.85 21.75
N LEU A 485 -0.13 24.86 22.08
CA LEU A 485 0.67 23.72 22.51
C LEU A 485 1.12 23.94 23.96
N ASP A 486 0.89 22.95 24.82
CA ASP A 486 1.37 22.97 26.21
C ASP A 486 2.82 22.46 26.32
N ALA A 487 3.35 22.48 27.55
CA ALA A 487 4.71 22.03 27.84
C ALA A 487 4.93 20.53 27.59
N ALA A 488 3.92 19.68 27.81
CA ALA A 488 4.04 18.24 27.67
C ALA A 488 4.17 17.85 26.20
N HIS A 489 3.32 18.40 25.34
CA HIS A 489 3.37 18.19 23.90
C HIS A 489 4.63 18.80 23.27
N ALA A 490 5.03 20.00 23.73
CA ALA A 490 6.27 20.63 23.29
C ALA A 490 7.51 19.79 23.65
N ALA A 491 7.59 19.28 24.89
CA ALA A 491 8.68 18.41 25.33
C ALA A 491 8.69 17.08 24.57
N ALA A 492 7.53 16.45 24.42
CA ALA A 492 7.43 15.14 23.77
C ALA A 492 7.77 15.19 22.28
N ALA A 493 7.45 16.30 21.58
CA ALA A 493 7.88 16.52 20.20
C ALA A 493 9.41 16.63 20.03
N LEU A 494 10.15 16.85 21.12
CA LEU A 494 11.63 16.87 21.17
C LEU A 494 12.22 15.56 21.71
N GLY A 495 11.39 14.53 21.97
CA GLY A 495 11.85 13.30 22.61
C GLY A 495 12.19 13.45 24.10
N LEU A 496 11.69 14.51 24.76
CA LEU A 496 11.99 14.84 26.16
C LEU A 496 10.78 14.65 27.08
N ARG A 497 11.05 14.40 28.37
CA ARG A 497 10.03 14.48 29.43
C ARG A 497 9.79 15.94 29.82
N THR A 498 8.54 16.28 30.15
CA THR A 498 8.09 17.64 30.49
C THR A 498 8.96 18.31 31.55
N GLU A 499 9.21 17.62 32.69
CA GLU A 499 10.01 18.18 33.79
C GLU A 499 11.44 18.53 33.35
N GLY A 500 12.08 17.63 32.60
CA GLY A 500 13.45 17.83 32.11
C GLY A 500 13.54 18.94 31.05
N PHE A 501 12.50 19.11 30.24
CA PHE A 501 12.43 20.20 29.26
C PHE A 501 12.25 21.56 29.94
N LEU A 502 11.35 21.68 30.91
CA LEU A 502 11.15 22.92 31.67
C LEU A 502 12.42 23.32 32.44
N GLN A 503 13.13 22.35 33.03
CA GLN A 503 14.43 22.61 33.66
C GLN A 503 15.46 23.16 32.66
N LYS A 504 15.54 22.58 31.45
CA LYS A 504 16.44 23.09 30.40
C LYS A 504 16.08 24.51 29.97
N ILE A 505 14.79 24.86 29.90
CA ILE A 505 14.36 26.24 29.62
C ILE A 505 14.84 27.21 30.71
N GLN A 506 14.81 26.81 31.98
CA GLN A 506 15.28 27.64 33.11
C GLN A 506 16.79 27.85 33.08
N GLU A 507 17.56 26.85 32.66
CA GLU A 507 19.02 26.86 32.70
C GLU A 507 19.68 27.44 31.44
N ASN A 508 18.96 27.49 30.30
CA ASN A 508 19.52 27.88 29.00
C ASN A 508 18.92 29.21 28.48
N THR A 509 19.72 30.27 28.51
CA THR A 509 19.32 31.61 28.05
C THR A 509 18.97 31.67 26.55
N ASN A 510 19.53 30.78 25.72
CA ASN A 510 19.16 30.70 24.31
C ASN A 510 17.72 30.20 24.14
N LEU A 511 17.29 29.21 24.94
CA LEU A 511 15.90 28.74 24.95
C LEU A 511 14.93 29.81 25.46
N GLN A 512 15.35 30.59 26.47
CA GLN A 512 14.57 31.72 26.96
C GLN A 512 14.40 32.82 25.91
N SER A 513 15.45 33.09 25.11
CA SER A 513 15.40 34.09 24.04
C SER A 513 14.41 33.75 22.91
N LEU A 514 14.03 32.46 22.78
CA LEU A 514 13.00 31.98 21.86
C LEU A 514 11.57 32.10 22.45
N GLY A 515 11.42 32.67 23.65
CA GLY A 515 10.12 32.90 24.29
C GLY A 515 9.49 31.67 24.94
N LEU A 516 10.26 30.60 25.18
CA LEU A 516 9.74 29.34 25.70
C LEU A 516 9.33 29.38 27.19
N GLN A 517 9.68 30.44 27.92
CA GLN A 517 9.30 30.61 29.33
C GLN A 517 7.79 30.59 29.57
N VAL A 518 6.98 30.91 28.55
CA VAL A 518 5.52 30.84 28.63
C VAL A 518 5.01 29.44 28.98
N LEU A 519 5.77 28.39 28.64
CA LEU A 519 5.41 26.99 28.88
C LEU A 519 5.49 26.57 30.35
N GLU A 520 6.09 27.38 31.24
CA GLU A 520 6.13 27.05 32.67
C GLU A 520 4.75 27.12 33.35
N SER A 521 3.82 27.88 32.78
CA SER A 521 2.48 28.08 33.36
C SER A 521 1.37 28.33 32.34
N GLY A 522 1.65 28.12 31.05
CA GLY A 522 0.73 28.40 29.95
C GLY A 522 1.09 27.65 28.66
N GLU A 523 0.61 28.16 27.54
CA GLU A 523 0.72 27.51 26.23
C GLU A 523 1.38 28.43 25.20
N ILE A 524 1.95 27.84 24.15
CA ILE A 524 2.54 28.55 23.01
C ILE A 524 1.69 28.33 21.75
N LYS A 525 1.58 29.35 20.89
CA LYS A 525 0.91 29.17 19.59
C LYS A 525 1.67 28.18 18.70
N ARG A 526 0.94 27.30 18.00
CA ARG A 526 1.51 26.27 17.12
C ARG A 526 2.47 26.86 16.08
N ASP A 527 2.11 27.95 15.44
CA ASP A 527 2.89 28.59 14.38
C ASP A 527 4.22 29.11 14.93
N THR A 528 4.20 29.70 16.14
CA THR A 528 5.41 30.13 16.85
C THR A 528 6.29 28.93 17.21
N TRP A 529 5.71 27.82 17.68
CA TRP A 529 6.46 26.60 17.99
C TRP A 529 7.10 26.00 16.74
N THR A 530 6.30 25.74 15.69
CA THR A 530 6.73 25.10 14.45
C THR A 530 7.81 25.92 13.73
N SER A 531 7.67 27.24 13.66
CA SER A 531 8.67 28.12 13.02
C SER A 531 10.00 28.17 13.79
N ASN A 532 9.98 27.99 15.11
CA ASN A 532 11.18 28.00 15.96
C ASN A 532 11.75 26.61 16.24
N PHE A 533 11.09 25.51 15.84
CA PHE A 533 11.45 24.15 16.23
C PHE A 533 12.94 23.83 15.99
N LYS A 534 13.46 24.12 14.80
CA LYS A 534 14.90 23.95 14.48
C LYS A 534 15.82 24.77 15.38
N ALA A 535 15.43 26.00 15.73
CA ALA A 535 16.20 26.84 16.65
C ALA A 535 16.15 26.31 18.08
N VAL A 536 15.03 25.71 18.50
CA VAL A 536 14.90 25.02 19.80
C VAL A 536 15.83 23.81 19.86
N VAL A 537 15.81 22.95 18.84
CA VAL A 537 16.73 21.79 18.74
C VAL A 537 18.19 22.26 18.79
N PHE A 538 18.55 23.28 18.01
CA PHE A 538 19.90 23.86 18.02
C PHE A 538 20.31 24.40 19.41
N ALA A 539 19.41 25.13 20.08
CA ALA A 539 19.66 25.70 21.40
C ALA A 539 19.80 24.61 22.48
N LEU A 540 19.06 23.50 22.38
CA LEU A 540 19.21 22.33 23.27
C LEU A 540 20.57 21.65 23.13
N ASN A 541 21.16 21.70 21.94
CA ASN A 541 22.44 21.07 21.61
C ASN A 541 23.65 21.98 21.84
N THR A 542 23.45 23.27 22.14
CA THR A 542 24.53 24.25 22.34
C THR A 542 24.68 24.61 23.83
N PRO A 543 25.83 24.32 24.48
CA PRO A 543 26.06 24.70 25.87
C PRO A 543 26.11 26.23 26.05
N THR A 544 25.54 26.74 27.13
CA THR A 544 25.77 28.11 27.62
C THR A 544 27.22 28.21 28.12
N ILE A 545 28.05 29.04 27.46
CA ILE A 545 29.43 29.30 27.90
C ILE A 545 29.39 30.01 29.26
N VAL A 546 29.77 29.30 30.33
CA VAL A 546 30.21 29.90 31.59
C VAL A 546 31.72 29.69 31.64
N GLU A 547 32.49 30.79 31.56
CA GLU A 547 33.94 30.77 31.70
C GLU A 547 34.34 30.40 33.13
N GLU A 548 35.19 29.38 33.30
CA GLU A 548 36.16 29.31 34.40
C GLU A 548 37.52 28.75 33.89
N PRO A 549 38.64 29.11 34.54
CA PRO A 549 39.97 29.14 33.92
C PRO A 549 40.79 27.85 34.12
N ASP A 550 41.63 27.53 33.14
CA ASP A 550 42.67 26.49 33.13
C ASP A 550 44.08 27.09 33.34
N PRO A 551 45.19 26.34 33.55
CA PRO A 551 45.36 24.90 33.90
C PRO A 551 46.51 24.63 34.92
N VAL A 552 46.69 23.36 35.36
CA VAL A 552 47.99 22.86 35.90
C VAL A 552 48.28 21.41 35.44
N ILE A 553 49.48 21.21 34.87
CA ILE A 553 50.09 19.93 34.44
C ILE A 553 50.77 19.22 35.62
N PRO A 554 50.82 17.87 35.68
CA PRO A 554 52.15 17.22 35.78
C PRO A 554 52.33 15.85 35.09
N ILE A 555 53.41 15.77 34.29
CA ILE A 555 54.52 14.78 34.20
C ILE A 555 54.24 13.25 34.27
N ALA A 556 54.80 12.54 33.28
CA ALA A 556 54.83 11.10 33.02
C ALA A 556 55.68 10.22 33.99
N PRO A 557 55.47 8.88 33.99
CA PRO A 557 56.45 7.88 34.43
C PRO A 557 56.96 6.94 33.30
N PRO A 558 58.06 6.18 33.53
CA PRO A 558 58.98 5.64 32.49
C PRO A 558 58.71 4.16 32.09
N PRO A 559 59.47 3.57 31.13
CA PRO A 559 59.07 2.36 30.40
C PRO A 559 59.76 1.07 30.88
N ARG A 560 59.11 -0.08 30.63
CA ARG A 560 59.64 -1.31 29.96
C ARG A 560 58.73 -2.51 30.26
N ASP A 561 58.31 -3.22 29.22
CA ASP A 561 58.85 -4.55 28.91
C ASP A 561 58.36 -5.01 27.52
N THR A 562 59.31 -5.27 26.63
CA THR A 562 59.11 -5.99 25.37
C THR A 562 59.19 -7.49 25.62
N PRO A 563 58.24 -8.31 25.17
CA PRO A 563 58.47 -9.73 25.00
C PRO A 563 59.32 -9.98 23.76
N SER A 564 60.14 -11.01 23.91
CA SER A 564 61.08 -11.61 22.98
C SER A 564 60.44 -12.14 21.69
N ASP A 565 61.16 -11.92 20.58
CA ASP A 565 61.08 -12.53 19.25
C ASP A 565 60.22 -11.81 18.18
N PRO A 566 60.78 -10.83 17.44
CA PRO A 566 60.07 -10.08 16.41
C PRO A 566 59.85 -10.83 15.08
N ASP A 567 60.43 -12.02 14.90
CA ASP A 567 60.34 -12.76 13.63
C ASP A 567 59.13 -13.73 13.56
N ASN A 568 58.32 -13.83 14.63
CA ASN A 568 57.20 -14.78 14.70
C ASN A 568 55.83 -14.12 15.00
N VAL A 569 55.72 -12.78 14.93
CA VAL A 569 54.47 -12.05 15.21
C VAL A 569 53.80 -11.63 13.91
N VAL A 570 52.50 -11.92 13.78
CA VAL A 570 51.72 -11.58 12.59
C VAL A 570 51.22 -10.13 12.67
N TYR A 571 51.44 -9.38 11.60
CA TYR A 571 50.91 -8.02 11.45
C TYR A 571 49.45 -8.08 10.99
N ILE A 572 48.54 -7.53 11.80
CA ILE A 572 47.10 -7.44 11.52
C ILE A 572 46.70 -5.97 11.72
N PRO A 573 46.66 -5.16 10.65
CA PRO A 573 46.44 -3.71 10.74
C PRO A 573 45.01 -3.35 11.10
N ASP A 574 44.03 -4.17 10.71
CA ASP A 574 42.63 -3.95 11.04
C ASP A 574 42.36 -4.31 12.52
N PRO A 575 41.95 -3.34 13.35
CA PRO A 575 41.77 -3.55 14.78
C PRO A 575 40.61 -4.51 15.09
N ASN A 576 39.59 -4.56 14.24
CA ASN A 576 38.41 -5.42 14.41
C ASN A 576 38.76 -6.87 14.04
N LEU A 577 39.48 -7.07 12.94
CA LEU A 577 40.04 -8.38 12.58
C LEU A 577 40.97 -8.90 13.66
N ARG A 578 41.87 -8.05 14.15
CA ARG A 578 42.81 -8.41 15.21
C ARG A 578 42.09 -8.78 16.51
N ALA A 579 41.05 -8.03 16.89
CA ALA A 579 40.23 -8.34 18.04
C ALA A 579 39.49 -9.68 17.88
N ALA A 580 38.95 -9.95 16.69
CA ALA A 580 38.24 -11.19 16.39
C ALA A 580 39.17 -12.42 16.49
N ILE A 581 40.38 -12.32 15.91
CA ILE A 581 41.40 -13.38 15.97
C ILE A 581 41.87 -13.60 17.42
N ALA A 582 42.18 -12.53 18.15
CA ALA A 582 42.59 -12.61 19.55
C ALA A 582 41.54 -13.30 20.42
N LYS A 583 40.25 -12.95 20.24
CA LYS A 583 39.13 -13.60 20.93
C LYS A 583 39.04 -15.08 20.58
N ARG A 584 39.28 -15.47 19.32
CA ARG A 584 39.24 -16.88 18.89
C ARG A 584 40.39 -17.72 19.46
N LEU A 585 41.52 -17.08 19.77
CA LEU A 585 42.67 -17.67 20.46
C LEU A 585 42.56 -17.59 21.99
N PHE A 586 41.49 -17.00 22.54
CA PHE A 586 41.33 -16.72 23.98
C PHE A 586 42.44 -15.84 24.56
N LYS A 587 42.89 -14.84 23.79
CA LYS A 587 43.94 -13.89 24.16
C LYS A 587 43.36 -12.49 24.39
N ALA A 588 43.99 -11.73 25.30
CA ALA A 588 43.70 -10.31 25.45
C ALA A 588 44.16 -9.53 24.20
N ILE A 589 43.48 -8.43 23.90
CA ILE A 589 43.67 -7.69 22.65
C ILE A 589 45.08 -7.12 22.53
N ASP A 590 45.82 -6.85 23.59
CA ASP A 590 47.18 -6.31 23.57
C ASP A 590 48.27 -7.39 23.42
N VAL A 591 47.90 -8.68 23.48
CA VAL A 591 48.86 -9.78 23.36
C VAL A 591 49.22 -10.03 21.87
N PRO A 592 50.52 -10.13 21.52
CA PRO A 592 50.94 -10.46 20.15
C PRO A 592 50.38 -11.81 19.67
N ILE A 593 49.95 -11.88 18.41
CA ILE A 593 49.48 -13.11 17.74
C ILE A 593 50.64 -13.69 16.92
N THR A 594 50.93 -14.98 17.06
CA THR A 594 52.07 -15.62 16.37
C THR A 594 51.68 -16.32 15.08
N VAL A 595 52.67 -16.64 14.22
CA VAL A 595 52.44 -17.42 12.99
C VAL A 595 51.89 -18.80 13.34
N GLU A 596 52.48 -19.50 14.30
CA GLU A 596 52.00 -20.83 14.74
C GLU A 596 50.54 -20.81 15.22
N GLU A 597 50.12 -19.74 15.89
CA GLU A 597 48.73 -19.55 16.31
C GLU A 597 47.80 -19.35 15.12
N MET A 598 48.21 -18.56 14.12
CA MET A 598 47.45 -18.40 12.88
C MET A 598 47.35 -19.71 12.08
N GLU A 599 48.45 -20.48 12.01
CA GLU A 599 48.47 -21.80 11.36
C GLU A 599 47.56 -22.83 12.05
N SER A 600 47.18 -22.61 13.31
CA SER A 600 46.27 -23.50 14.05
C SER A 600 44.82 -23.43 13.58
N PHE A 601 44.43 -22.34 12.90
CA PHE A 601 43.06 -22.18 12.42
C PHE A 601 42.74 -23.18 11.32
N THR A 602 41.67 -23.94 11.55
CA THR A 602 41.03 -24.78 10.53
C THR A 602 39.70 -24.20 10.08
N ASN A 603 38.98 -23.52 10.98
CA ASN A 603 37.75 -22.80 10.69
C ASN A 603 37.83 -21.42 11.35
N LEU A 604 37.50 -20.36 10.62
CA LEU A 604 37.48 -18.99 11.13
C LEU A 604 36.22 -18.30 10.62
N HIS A 605 35.30 -18.04 11.55
CA HIS A 605 34.00 -17.42 11.28
C HIS A 605 33.91 -16.14 12.12
N VAL A 606 33.65 -15.00 11.47
CA VAL A 606 33.59 -13.68 12.11
C VAL A 606 32.34 -12.96 11.60
N GLY A 607 31.23 -13.11 12.32
CA GLY A 607 29.91 -12.55 11.96
C GLY A 607 29.02 -12.23 13.18
N LYS A 608 27.87 -11.60 12.94
CA LYS A 608 27.04 -10.91 13.95
C LYS A 608 26.27 -11.75 15.01
N PRO A 609 26.22 -13.10 15.02
CA PRO A 609 25.74 -13.82 16.22
C PRO A 609 26.81 -13.92 17.32
N GLU A 610 28.09 -14.03 16.95
CA GLU A 610 29.20 -14.29 17.89
C GLU A 610 29.92 -13.01 18.34
N PHE A 611 29.77 -11.94 17.56
CA PHE A 611 30.38 -10.63 17.78
C PHE A 611 29.36 -9.50 17.58
N PRO A 612 28.36 -9.36 18.48
CA PRO A 612 27.24 -8.42 18.29
C PRO A 612 27.64 -6.93 18.26
N ASN A 613 28.81 -6.59 18.83
CA ASN A 613 29.33 -5.22 18.92
C ASN A 613 30.61 -5.01 18.09
N LEU A 614 30.94 -5.92 17.16
CA LEU A 614 32.13 -5.78 16.33
C LEU A 614 31.82 -4.80 15.18
N GLU A 615 32.58 -3.72 15.12
CA GLU A 615 32.59 -2.80 13.98
C GLU A 615 33.10 -3.51 12.71
N SER A 616 32.79 -2.96 11.54
CA SER A 616 33.13 -3.57 10.24
C SER A 616 34.63 -3.84 10.07
N ILE A 617 34.97 -5.00 9.52
CA ILE A 617 36.32 -5.34 9.07
C ILE A 617 36.51 -4.86 7.62
N LYS A 618 37.62 -4.19 7.32
CA LYS A 618 37.94 -3.65 5.98
C LYS A 618 39.14 -4.34 5.35
N ASP A 619 40.14 -4.68 6.17
CA ASP A 619 41.44 -5.19 5.70
C ASP A 619 41.72 -6.59 6.28
N LEU A 620 41.90 -7.57 5.39
CA LEU A 620 42.16 -8.97 5.72
C LEU A 620 43.66 -9.29 5.90
N THR A 621 44.54 -8.30 5.84
CA THR A 621 45.99 -8.48 6.01
C THR A 621 46.30 -9.20 7.33
N GLY A 622 47.15 -10.22 7.23
CA GLY A 622 47.49 -11.15 8.30
C GLY A 622 46.80 -12.50 8.17
N LEU A 623 45.70 -12.62 7.41
CA LEU A 623 45.05 -13.92 7.16
C LEU A 623 45.87 -14.84 6.25
N GLU A 624 46.83 -14.33 5.48
CA GLU A 624 47.71 -15.14 4.63
C GLU A 624 48.52 -16.20 5.42
N TYR A 625 48.67 -16.02 6.74
CA TYR A 625 49.33 -16.96 7.65
C TYR A 625 48.41 -18.09 8.15
N ALA A 626 47.08 -18.00 7.94
CA ALA A 626 46.12 -19.04 8.34
C ALA A 626 46.06 -20.21 7.33
N ILE A 627 47.22 -20.75 6.95
CA ILE A 627 47.40 -21.68 5.81
C ILE A 627 46.63 -23.01 5.92
N ASN A 628 46.13 -23.35 7.12
CA ASN A 628 45.39 -24.57 7.38
C ASN A 628 43.87 -24.38 7.37
N VAL A 629 43.38 -23.15 7.13
CA VAL A 629 41.96 -22.84 7.12
C VAL A 629 41.24 -23.55 5.96
N ARG A 630 40.05 -24.07 6.28
CA ARG A 630 39.15 -24.81 5.40
C ARG A 630 37.79 -24.16 5.30
N GLU A 631 37.36 -23.49 6.36
CA GLU A 631 36.09 -22.76 6.40
C GLU A 631 36.38 -21.32 6.83
N LEU A 632 35.97 -20.36 6.01
CA LEU A 632 36.22 -18.94 6.22
C LEU A 632 34.89 -18.18 6.03
N SER A 633 34.46 -17.43 7.05
CA SER A 633 33.28 -16.56 7.00
C SER A 633 33.58 -15.17 7.51
N PHE A 634 33.38 -14.16 6.67
CA PHE A 634 33.44 -12.74 7.00
C PHE A 634 32.27 -12.02 6.30
N ASP A 635 31.05 -12.47 6.54
CA ASP A 635 29.83 -11.87 6.01
C ASP A 635 29.46 -10.56 6.73
N SER A 636 28.88 -9.62 5.97
CA SER A 636 28.36 -8.33 6.48
C SER A 636 29.41 -7.42 7.11
N HIS A 637 30.52 -7.23 6.38
CA HIS A 637 31.62 -6.33 6.71
C HIS A 637 31.86 -5.35 5.54
N GLU A 638 33.02 -4.70 5.50
CA GLU A 638 33.43 -3.75 4.45
C GLU A 638 34.67 -4.24 3.68
N VAL A 639 34.81 -5.57 3.54
CA VAL A 639 35.94 -6.20 2.84
C VAL A 639 35.81 -6.00 1.33
N SER A 640 36.82 -5.42 0.69
CA SER A 640 36.87 -5.29 -0.77
C SER A 640 38.04 -6.05 -1.41
N ASP A 641 39.15 -6.21 -0.69
CA ASP A 641 40.36 -6.88 -1.19
C ASP A 641 40.48 -8.31 -0.64
N LEU A 642 40.50 -9.28 -1.56
CA LEU A 642 40.68 -10.71 -1.26
C LEU A 642 42.13 -11.19 -1.45
N SER A 643 43.08 -10.30 -1.78
CA SER A 643 44.48 -10.65 -2.01
C SER A 643 45.13 -11.43 -0.85
N PRO A 644 44.81 -11.21 0.44
CA PRO A 644 45.33 -12.03 1.54
C PRO A 644 44.90 -13.50 1.50
N LEU A 645 43.85 -13.85 0.75
CA LEU A 645 43.33 -15.21 0.64
C LEU A 645 44.00 -16.05 -0.45
N ALA A 646 44.80 -15.44 -1.34
CA ALA A 646 45.31 -16.10 -2.55
C ALA A 646 46.16 -17.37 -2.28
N GLY A 647 46.81 -17.43 -1.11
CA GLY A 647 47.65 -18.56 -0.68
C GLY A 647 46.91 -19.68 0.04
N LEU A 648 45.65 -19.50 0.43
CA LEU A 648 44.92 -20.36 1.39
C LEU A 648 44.26 -21.57 0.72
N ARG A 649 45.07 -22.40 0.04
CA ARG A 649 44.63 -23.48 -0.87
C ARG A 649 43.77 -24.60 -0.27
N LYS A 650 43.61 -24.62 1.06
CA LYS A 650 42.80 -25.62 1.77
C LYS A 650 41.35 -25.19 2.01
N ILE A 651 40.99 -23.95 1.66
CA ILE A 651 39.61 -23.45 1.76
C ILE A 651 38.66 -24.34 0.95
N ARG A 652 37.61 -24.78 1.62
CA ARG A 652 36.48 -25.58 1.10
C ARG A 652 35.17 -24.81 1.15
N LEU A 653 34.97 -23.99 2.17
CA LEU A 653 33.82 -23.12 2.34
C LEU A 653 34.30 -21.67 2.48
N LEU A 654 33.81 -20.80 1.59
CA LEU A 654 34.06 -19.36 1.63
C LEU A 654 32.72 -18.61 1.68
N VAL A 655 32.50 -17.85 2.74
CA VAL A 655 31.31 -17.02 2.94
C VAL A 655 31.73 -15.56 3.12
N MET A 656 31.43 -14.72 2.14
CA MET A 656 31.76 -13.28 2.16
C MET A 656 30.57 -12.44 1.68
N GLU A 657 29.35 -12.86 2.02
CA GLU A 657 28.12 -12.16 1.64
C GLU A 657 28.08 -10.73 2.22
N ASN A 658 27.39 -9.79 1.57
CA ASN A 658 27.28 -8.39 2.01
C ASN A 658 28.64 -7.71 2.22
N ASN A 659 29.50 -7.73 1.21
CA ASN A 659 30.79 -7.04 1.20
C ASN A 659 31.03 -6.38 -0.16
N PRO A 660 31.75 -5.24 -0.25
CA PRO A 660 32.04 -4.54 -1.51
C PRO A 660 33.11 -5.23 -2.39
N ILE A 661 33.05 -6.55 -2.53
CA ILE A 661 33.98 -7.36 -3.32
C ILE A 661 33.60 -7.26 -4.81
N SER A 662 34.57 -6.94 -5.67
CA SER A 662 34.40 -6.94 -7.13
C SER A 662 35.38 -7.86 -7.87
N ASP A 663 36.57 -8.10 -7.31
CA ASP A 663 37.61 -8.93 -7.93
C ASP A 663 37.74 -10.31 -7.25
N LEU A 664 37.46 -11.37 -8.00
CA LEU A 664 37.65 -12.76 -7.54
C LEU A 664 38.96 -13.41 -8.02
N SER A 665 39.81 -12.68 -8.75
CA SER A 665 41.10 -13.19 -9.23
C SER A 665 41.99 -13.80 -8.13
N PRO A 666 42.01 -13.29 -6.87
CA PRO A 666 42.77 -13.92 -5.79
C PRO A 666 42.33 -15.36 -5.49
N LEU A 667 41.10 -15.75 -5.82
CA LEU A 667 40.57 -17.08 -5.53
C LEU A 667 41.02 -18.16 -6.54
N ALA A 668 41.79 -17.79 -7.58
CA ALA A 668 42.21 -18.68 -8.65
C ALA A 668 42.88 -19.97 -8.14
N GLY A 669 43.69 -19.87 -7.08
CA GLY A 669 44.44 -20.97 -6.48
C GLY A 669 43.65 -21.91 -5.56
N LEU A 670 42.37 -21.61 -5.26
CA LEU A 670 41.55 -22.38 -4.30
C LEU A 670 40.95 -23.64 -4.93
N SER A 671 41.78 -24.63 -5.25
CA SER A 671 41.35 -25.87 -5.92
C SER A 671 40.48 -26.80 -5.07
N GLU A 672 40.46 -26.60 -3.74
CA GLU A 672 39.69 -27.40 -2.79
C GLU A 672 38.28 -26.85 -2.52
N LEU A 673 37.89 -25.74 -3.16
CA LEU A 673 36.62 -25.06 -2.92
C LEU A 673 35.41 -25.97 -3.26
N GLU A 674 34.52 -26.14 -2.29
CA GLU A 674 33.29 -26.95 -2.36
C GLU A 674 32.02 -26.08 -2.29
N ASP A 675 32.04 -24.98 -1.53
CA ASP A 675 30.91 -24.07 -1.34
C ASP A 675 31.40 -22.61 -1.32
N ILE A 676 30.78 -21.76 -2.14
CA ILE A 676 31.04 -20.33 -2.19
C ILE A 676 29.75 -19.54 -2.05
N LYS A 677 29.75 -18.57 -1.13
CA LYS A 677 28.65 -17.62 -0.92
C LYS A 677 29.15 -16.19 -1.01
N LEU A 678 28.66 -15.47 -2.03
CA LEU A 678 29.03 -14.09 -2.37
C LEU A 678 27.79 -13.24 -2.71
N SER A 679 26.64 -13.53 -2.12
CA SER A 679 25.41 -12.73 -2.28
C SER A 679 25.65 -11.29 -1.83
N HIS A 680 25.01 -10.33 -2.51
CA HIS A 680 25.13 -8.89 -2.25
C HIS A 680 26.58 -8.40 -2.26
N THR A 681 27.31 -8.74 -3.32
CA THR A 681 28.65 -8.23 -3.64
C THR A 681 28.61 -7.50 -4.99
N LEU A 682 29.74 -6.91 -5.42
CA LEU A 682 29.90 -6.19 -6.68
C LEU A 682 30.54 -7.05 -7.79
N VAL A 683 30.53 -8.39 -7.63
CA VAL A 683 31.14 -9.32 -8.57
C VAL A 683 30.33 -9.39 -9.86
N SER A 684 30.97 -9.14 -11.00
CA SER A 684 30.38 -9.36 -12.34
C SER A 684 31.04 -10.51 -13.10
N ASP A 685 32.31 -10.81 -12.82
CA ASP A 685 33.09 -11.85 -13.49
C ASP A 685 33.35 -13.04 -12.54
N ILE A 686 32.77 -14.19 -12.88
CA ILE A 686 32.94 -15.46 -12.15
C ILE A 686 33.81 -16.48 -12.90
N SER A 687 34.56 -16.05 -13.93
CA SER A 687 35.43 -16.91 -14.74
C SER A 687 36.42 -17.73 -13.91
N VAL A 688 36.84 -17.23 -12.74
CA VAL A 688 37.73 -17.93 -11.79
C VAL A 688 37.16 -19.26 -11.25
N LEU A 689 35.83 -19.42 -11.29
CA LEU A 689 35.14 -20.64 -10.86
C LEU A 689 35.22 -21.77 -11.89
N ALA A 690 35.57 -21.46 -13.14
CA ALA A 690 35.73 -22.46 -14.18
C ALA A 690 36.72 -23.56 -13.77
N GLY A 691 36.35 -24.83 -14.00
CA GLY A 691 37.19 -25.98 -13.71
C GLY A 691 37.42 -26.29 -12.23
N LYS A 692 36.74 -25.62 -11.29
CA LYS A 692 36.77 -25.94 -9.85
C LYS A 692 35.98 -27.23 -9.58
N ALA A 693 36.54 -28.38 -9.97
CA ALA A 693 35.85 -29.67 -10.02
C ALA A 693 35.25 -30.17 -8.69
N LYS A 694 35.62 -29.59 -7.54
CA LYS A 694 35.08 -29.93 -6.21
C LYS A 694 33.86 -29.10 -5.80
N LEU A 695 33.53 -28.04 -6.56
CA LEU A 695 32.45 -27.12 -6.25
C LEU A 695 31.09 -27.85 -6.31
N LYS A 696 30.29 -27.68 -5.27
CA LYS A 696 28.97 -28.29 -5.07
C LYS A 696 27.87 -27.24 -4.94
N TYR A 697 28.19 -26.10 -4.35
CA TYR A 697 27.24 -25.02 -4.06
C TYR A 697 27.82 -23.67 -4.50
N VAL A 698 27.05 -22.94 -5.29
CA VAL A 698 27.32 -21.54 -5.66
C VAL A 698 26.10 -20.73 -5.28
N ARG A 699 26.28 -19.73 -4.40
CA ARG A 699 25.22 -18.81 -3.97
C ARG A 699 25.68 -17.37 -4.13
N MET A 700 25.09 -16.66 -5.09
CA MET A 700 25.44 -15.29 -5.44
C MET A 700 24.18 -14.53 -5.82
N TRP A 701 23.31 -14.24 -4.84
CA TRP A 701 22.12 -13.42 -5.09
C TRP A 701 22.48 -11.94 -5.13
N GLY A 702 22.22 -11.26 -6.25
CA GLY A 702 22.27 -9.80 -6.32
C GLY A 702 23.45 -9.16 -7.05
N PRO A 703 24.62 -9.82 -7.26
CA PRO A 703 25.67 -9.23 -8.07
C PRO A 703 25.25 -9.04 -9.54
N PRO A 704 25.93 -8.17 -10.31
CA PRO A 704 25.62 -7.95 -11.72
C PRO A 704 26.27 -9.01 -12.63
N ILE A 705 26.00 -10.31 -12.38
CA ILE A 705 26.53 -11.40 -13.22
C ILE A 705 25.64 -11.58 -14.45
N SER A 706 26.22 -11.54 -15.64
CA SER A 706 25.51 -11.81 -16.91
C SER A 706 25.92 -13.13 -17.56
N ASP A 707 27.12 -13.64 -17.26
CA ASP A 707 27.66 -14.89 -17.82
C ASP A 707 27.81 -15.98 -16.76
N MET A 708 26.99 -17.02 -16.86
CA MET A 708 27.09 -18.21 -16.00
C MET A 708 27.78 -19.42 -16.69
N SER A 709 28.36 -19.23 -17.88
CA SER A 709 29.12 -20.27 -18.60
C SER A 709 30.28 -20.90 -17.81
N PRO A 710 30.97 -20.20 -16.86
CA PRO A 710 31.99 -20.82 -16.02
C PRO A 710 31.48 -21.99 -15.15
N LEU A 711 30.16 -22.11 -14.98
CA LEU A 711 29.53 -23.15 -14.17
C LEU A 711 29.11 -24.39 -14.98
N ALA A 712 29.19 -24.35 -16.31
CA ALA A 712 28.65 -25.40 -17.19
C ALA A 712 29.32 -26.77 -17.03
N ASP A 713 30.64 -26.78 -16.82
CA ASP A 713 31.47 -27.99 -16.80
C ASP A 713 31.90 -28.43 -15.38
N LEU A 714 31.03 -28.21 -14.38
CA LEU A 714 31.30 -28.56 -12.99
C LEU A 714 30.65 -29.90 -12.59
N PRO A 715 31.38 -31.03 -12.57
CA PRO A 715 30.79 -32.38 -12.46
C PRO A 715 30.12 -32.68 -11.11
N ASN A 716 30.48 -31.93 -10.06
CA ASN A 716 29.98 -32.14 -8.69
C ASN A 716 28.98 -31.06 -8.25
N ILE A 717 28.62 -30.11 -9.12
CA ILE A 717 27.67 -29.05 -8.76
C ILE A 717 26.30 -29.66 -8.48
N GLN A 718 25.67 -29.23 -7.39
CA GLN A 718 24.36 -29.71 -6.93
C GLN A 718 23.35 -28.58 -6.82
N HIS A 719 23.83 -27.36 -6.58
CA HIS A 719 23.02 -26.19 -6.31
C HIS A 719 23.66 -24.94 -6.87
N ILE A 720 22.93 -24.28 -7.75
CA ILE A 720 23.26 -22.98 -8.32
C ILE A 720 22.15 -22.02 -7.91
N ASP A 721 22.53 -20.96 -7.20
CA ASP A 721 21.66 -19.86 -6.84
C ASP A 721 22.28 -18.54 -7.34
N LEU A 722 21.71 -18.03 -8.42
CA LEU A 722 22.08 -16.78 -9.09
C LEU A 722 20.84 -15.87 -9.23
N CYS A 723 19.98 -15.85 -8.20
CA CYS A 723 18.82 -14.95 -8.19
C CYS A 723 19.23 -13.47 -8.25
N GLY A 724 18.43 -12.61 -8.87
CA GLY A 724 18.64 -11.16 -8.92
C GLY A 724 19.95 -10.74 -9.60
N ASN A 725 20.31 -11.39 -10.71
CA ASN A 725 21.48 -11.07 -11.53
C ASN A 725 21.03 -10.53 -12.91
N GLU A 726 21.94 -10.46 -13.89
CA GLU A 726 21.68 -9.97 -15.26
C GLU A 726 21.75 -11.09 -16.31
N ILE A 727 21.39 -12.32 -15.93
CA ILE A 727 21.53 -13.51 -16.79
C ILE A 727 20.42 -13.52 -17.83
N SER A 728 20.78 -13.53 -19.12
CA SER A 728 19.83 -13.67 -20.23
C SER A 728 19.81 -15.07 -20.85
N GLU A 729 20.91 -15.82 -20.70
CA GLU A 729 21.10 -17.13 -21.31
C GLU A 729 21.60 -18.15 -20.27
N ILE A 730 20.94 -19.30 -20.21
CA ILE A 730 21.41 -20.44 -19.44
C ILE A 730 22.27 -21.31 -20.37
N PRO A 731 23.56 -21.57 -20.05
CA PRO A 731 24.39 -22.45 -20.84
C PRO A 731 23.91 -23.90 -20.71
N SER A 732 24.34 -24.78 -21.61
CA SER A 732 24.09 -26.22 -21.43
C SER A 732 24.75 -26.71 -20.14
N LEU A 733 23.97 -27.32 -19.25
CA LEU A 733 24.42 -27.87 -17.96
C LEU A 733 24.47 -29.41 -17.99
N GLU A 734 24.59 -30.03 -19.17
CA GLU A 734 24.62 -31.49 -19.32
C GLU A 734 25.80 -32.16 -18.58
N ASN A 735 26.90 -31.42 -18.38
CA ASN A 735 28.07 -31.87 -17.64
C ASN A 735 27.94 -31.70 -16.11
N ALA A 736 26.75 -31.31 -15.62
CA ALA A 736 26.40 -31.20 -14.21
C ALA A 736 25.39 -32.29 -13.79
N PRO A 737 25.74 -33.60 -13.85
CA PRO A 737 24.78 -34.70 -13.64
C PRO A 737 24.21 -34.78 -12.21
N ASN A 738 24.82 -34.04 -11.26
CA ASN A 738 24.40 -34.00 -9.87
C ASN A 738 23.55 -32.76 -9.53
N LEU A 739 23.25 -31.89 -10.51
CA LEU A 739 22.48 -30.67 -10.30
C LEU A 739 21.04 -31.01 -9.91
N LYS A 740 20.63 -30.54 -8.72
CA LYS A 740 19.29 -30.75 -8.16
C LYS A 740 18.50 -29.46 -8.04
N ASN A 741 19.18 -28.35 -7.77
CA ASN A 741 18.56 -27.08 -7.47
C ASN A 741 19.14 -25.99 -8.37
N LEU A 742 18.30 -25.37 -9.20
CA LEU A 742 18.68 -24.25 -10.05
C LEU A 742 17.75 -23.07 -9.77
N TYR A 743 18.30 -21.99 -9.23
CA TYR A 743 17.56 -20.77 -8.93
C TYR A 743 18.15 -19.60 -9.72
N VAL A 744 17.31 -19.02 -10.57
CA VAL A 744 17.64 -17.88 -11.45
C VAL A 744 16.47 -16.87 -11.45
N PHE A 745 15.81 -16.70 -10.29
CA PHE A 745 14.74 -15.72 -10.13
C PHE A 745 15.24 -14.31 -10.41
N GLY A 746 14.40 -13.44 -10.99
CA GLY A 746 14.74 -12.02 -11.16
C GLY A 746 15.92 -11.79 -12.12
N ASN A 747 15.90 -12.47 -13.26
CA ASN A 747 16.90 -12.38 -14.32
C ASN A 747 16.21 -11.99 -15.65
N GLN A 748 16.91 -12.14 -16.78
CA GLN A 748 16.44 -11.77 -18.12
C GLN A 748 16.27 -12.99 -19.04
N VAL A 749 16.11 -14.18 -18.47
CA VAL A 749 15.99 -15.44 -19.23
C VAL A 749 14.68 -15.46 -20.01
N SER A 750 14.73 -15.88 -21.27
CA SER A 750 13.54 -16.05 -22.12
C SER A 750 13.44 -17.45 -22.74
N ASP A 751 14.57 -18.09 -23.01
CA ASP A 751 14.66 -19.45 -23.53
C ASP A 751 15.11 -20.42 -22.43
N VAL A 752 14.32 -21.48 -22.21
CA VAL A 752 14.59 -22.56 -21.26
C VAL A 752 14.74 -23.93 -21.94
N SER A 753 14.87 -23.97 -23.27
CA SER A 753 15.04 -25.19 -24.06
C SER A 753 16.23 -26.05 -23.57
N VAL A 754 17.32 -25.39 -23.16
CA VAL A 754 18.51 -26.04 -22.60
C VAL A 754 18.24 -26.85 -21.32
N LEU A 755 17.12 -26.61 -20.65
CA LEU A 755 16.76 -27.33 -19.41
C LEU A 755 16.06 -28.66 -19.68
N GLU A 756 15.58 -28.93 -20.91
CA GLU A 756 14.72 -30.08 -21.25
C GLU A 756 15.28 -31.42 -20.76
N ASN A 757 16.60 -31.59 -20.82
CA ASN A 757 17.28 -32.85 -20.47
C ASN A 757 17.79 -32.91 -19.03
N LEU A 758 17.60 -31.86 -18.22
CA LEU A 758 18.05 -31.82 -16.82
C LEU A 758 17.08 -32.56 -15.88
N ILE A 759 16.76 -33.80 -16.23
CA ILE A 759 15.77 -34.65 -15.54
C ILE A 759 16.12 -34.93 -14.07
N GLY A 760 17.35 -34.63 -13.62
CA GLY A 760 17.78 -34.75 -12.23
C GLY A 760 17.33 -33.60 -11.32
N LEU A 761 16.80 -32.50 -11.88
CA LEU A 761 16.34 -31.35 -11.12
C LEU A 761 15.18 -31.71 -10.18
N GLU A 762 15.29 -31.26 -8.93
CA GLU A 762 14.28 -31.40 -7.88
C GLU A 762 13.61 -30.06 -7.56
N ARG A 763 14.33 -28.93 -7.68
CA ARG A 763 13.81 -27.58 -7.42
C ARG A 763 14.27 -26.59 -8.48
N LEU A 764 13.34 -25.87 -9.07
CA LEU A 764 13.61 -24.90 -10.14
C LEU A 764 12.89 -23.58 -9.85
N ASN A 765 13.65 -22.49 -9.73
CA ASN A 765 13.10 -21.14 -9.62
C ASN A 765 13.44 -20.34 -10.88
N LEU A 766 12.42 -20.05 -11.68
CA LEU A 766 12.49 -19.26 -12.90
C LEU A 766 11.59 -18.01 -12.81
N SER A 767 11.09 -17.68 -11.62
CA SER A 767 10.18 -16.54 -11.46
C SER A 767 10.85 -15.21 -11.81
N GLY A 768 10.08 -14.20 -12.22
CA GLY A 768 10.61 -12.87 -12.54
C GLY A 768 11.60 -12.86 -13.71
N ASN A 769 11.23 -13.53 -14.81
CA ASN A 769 11.99 -13.60 -16.06
C ASN A 769 11.08 -13.22 -17.25
N ASN A 770 11.56 -13.43 -18.48
CA ASN A 770 10.83 -13.13 -19.72
C ASN A 770 10.43 -14.40 -20.49
N ILE A 771 10.08 -15.47 -19.78
CA ILE A 771 9.77 -16.79 -20.36
C ILE A 771 8.32 -16.80 -20.87
N THR A 772 8.12 -17.20 -22.13
CA THR A 772 6.78 -17.36 -22.74
C THR A 772 6.43 -18.82 -22.99
N ASP A 773 7.41 -19.65 -23.38
CA ASP A 773 7.26 -21.08 -23.64
C ASP A 773 7.88 -21.90 -22.50
N VAL A 774 7.05 -22.73 -21.87
CA VAL A 774 7.44 -23.64 -20.77
C VAL A 774 7.35 -25.11 -21.17
N SER A 775 7.09 -25.41 -22.45
CA SER A 775 7.06 -26.78 -22.97
C SER A 775 8.34 -27.57 -22.70
N PRO A 776 9.57 -26.99 -22.70
CA PRO A 776 10.78 -27.73 -22.36
C PRO A 776 10.80 -28.28 -20.93
N LEU A 777 10.00 -27.71 -20.02
CA LEU A 777 9.97 -28.11 -18.61
C LEU A 777 9.05 -29.32 -18.35
N ALA A 778 8.19 -29.68 -19.32
CA ALA A 778 7.12 -30.66 -19.13
C ALA A 778 7.64 -32.06 -18.75
N ASN A 779 8.85 -32.42 -19.18
CA ASN A 779 9.47 -33.73 -18.96
C ASN A 779 10.38 -33.79 -17.72
N LEU A 780 10.48 -32.72 -16.93
CA LEU A 780 11.30 -32.67 -15.72
C LEU A 780 10.60 -33.36 -14.53
N THR A 781 10.30 -34.64 -14.69
CA THR A 781 9.38 -35.40 -13.81
C THR A 781 9.88 -35.59 -12.37
N ASN A 782 11.16 -35.32 -12.09
CA ASN A 782 11.71 -35.36 -10.73
C ASN A 782 11.53 -34.03 -9.97
N LEU A 783 11.02 -32.97 -10.63
CA LEU A 783 10.74 -31.71 -9.97
C LEU A 783 9.70 -31.88 -8.87
N LYS A 784 10.07 -31.43 -7.68
CA LYS A 784 9.18 -31.35 -6.52
C LYS A 784 8.59 -29.94 -6.39
N TRP A 785 9.32 -28.93 -6.85
CA TRP A 785 8.93 -27.52 -6.76
C TRP A 785 9.43 -26.75 -8.00
N LEU A 786 8.51 -25.97 -8.58
CA LEU A 786 8.73 -25.14 -9.76
C LEU A 786 8.07 -23.78 -9.51
N ASP A 787 8.82 -22.70 -9.61
CA ASP A 787 8.28 -21.34 -9.53
C ASP A 787 8.43 -20.61 -10.85
N LEU A 788 7.30 -20.21 -11.42
CA LEU A 788 7.18 -19.54 -12.71
C LEU A 788 6.44 -18.19 -12.59
N ARG A 789 6.19 -17.71 -11.37
CA ARG A 789 5.53 -16.42 -11.14
C ARG A 789 6.26 -15.29 -11.87
N ASN A 790 5.55 -14.23 -12.21
CA ASN A 790 6.16 -13.07 -12.90
C ASN A 790 6.87 -13.41 -14.22
N ASN A 791 6.28 -14.28 -15.04
CA ASN A 791 6.64 -14.48 -16.43
C ASN A 791 5.43 -14.21 -17.37
N PRO A 792 5.66 -13.85 -18.65
CA PRO A 792 4.63 -13.66 -19.67
C PRO A 792 4.12 -14.98 -20.30
N ILE A 793 3.92 -16.03 -19.49
CA ILE A 793 3.44 -17.34 -19.96
C ILE A 793 1.95 -17.28 -20.26
N THR A 794 1.57 -17.69 -21.47
CA THR A 794 0.18 -17.74 -21.94
C THR A 794 -0.38 -19.16 -21.98
N ASP A 795 0.44 -20.15 -22.35
CA ASP A 795 0.03 -21.56 -22.38
C ASP A 795 0.58 -22.32 -21.18
N TRP A 796 -0.33 -22.68 -20.27
CA TRP A 796 -0.04 -23.46 -19.08
C TRP A 796 -0.41 -24.94 -19.23
N THR A 797 -1.10 -25.31 -20.32
CA THR A 797 -1.64 -26.67 -20.52
C THR A 797 -0.53 -27.71 -20.60
N VAL A 798 0.62 -27.33 -21.15
CA VAL A 798 1.82 -28.17 -21.25
C VAL A 798 2.36 -28.65 -19.89
N LEU A 799 2.04 -27.95 -18.79
CA LEU A 799 2.50 -28.30 -17.44
C LEU A 799 1.47 -29.12 -16.64
N GLU A 800 0.30 -29.44 -17.20
CA GLU A 800 -0.74 -30.20 -16.48
C GLU A 800 -0.25 -31.56 -16.00
N ALA A 801 0.47 -32.30 -16.83
CA ALA A 801 1.03 -33.60 -16.46
C ALA A 801 2.06 -33.47 -15.32
N LEU A 802 2.92 -32.45 -15.39
CA LEU A 802 3.96 -32.17 -14.38
C LEU A 802 3.34 -31.77 -13.03
N SER A 803 2.28 -30.96 -13.05
CA SER A 803 1.60 -30.43 -11.86
C SER A 803 1.07 -31.50 -10.90
N LYS A 804 0.88 -32.73 -11.39
CA LYS A 804 0.40 -33.87 -10.58
C LYS A 804 1.38 -34.23 -9.46
N ASN A 805 2.69 -34.10 -9.72
CA ASN A 805 3.74 -34.48 -8.77
C ASN A 805 4.62 -33.29 -8.35
N THR A 806 4.49 -32.15 -9.02
CA THR A 806 5.28 -30.94 -8.77
C THR A 806 4.41 -29.85 -8.14
N LYS A 807 4.91 -29.17 -7.11
CA LYS A 807 4.30 -27.91 -6.66
C LYS A 807 4.70 -26.81 -7.63
N ILE A 808 3.76 -26.34 -8.44
CA ILE A 808 3.96 -25.23 -9.38
C ILE A 808 3.39 -23.96 -8.76
N GLU A 809 4.24 -22.98 -8.47
CA GLU A 809 3.81 -21.66 -7.99
C GLU A 809 3.40 -20.80 -9.19
N THR A 810 2.18 -20.25 -9.15
CA THR A 810 1.64 -19.37 -10.21
C THR A 810 0.90 -18.15 -9.64
N LYS A 811 0.15 -17.42 -10.48
CA LYS A 811 -0.63 -16.22 -10.16
C LYS A 811 -1.90 -16.51 -9.34
N GLY A 812 -2.22 -17.77 -9.08
CA GLY A 812 -3.38 -18.22 -8.31
C GLY A 812 -4.71 -18.16 -9.08
N PHE A 813 -5.05 -17.01 -9.66
CA PHE A 813 -6.14 -16.85 -10.63
C PHE A 813 -5.61 -16.69 -12.05
N THR A 814 -6.42 -17.11 -13.02
CA THR A 814 -6.31 -16.62 -14.39
C THR A 814 -7.69 -16.25 -14.92
N PHE A 815 -7.74 -15.15 -15.66
CA PHE A 815 -8.94 -14.65 -16.33
C PHE A 815 -8.81 -15.01 -17.81
N THR A 816 -9.75 -15.80 -18.32
CA THR A 816 -9.69 -16.29 -19.70
C THR A 816 -11.03 -16.11 -20.37
N THR A 817 -11.02 -15.96 -21.68
CA THR A 817 -12.22 -16.00 -22.51
C THR A 817 -12.08 -17.07 -23.56
N ASN A 818 -13.21 -17.48 -24.15
CA ASN A 818 -13.19 -18.39 -25.29
C ASN A 818 -12.75 -17.72 -26.60
N THR A 819 -12.53 -16.40 -26.60
CA THR A 819 -12.08 -15.60 -27.74
C THR A 819 -11.48 -14.27 -27.28
N ASP A 820 -10.46 -13.78 -27.96
CA ASP A 820 -9.88 -12.44 -27.80
C ASP A 820 -10.61 -11.38 -28.65
N LYS A 821 -11.49 -11.82 -29.56
CA LYS A 821 -12.27 -10.98 -30.48
C LYS A 821 -13.75 -11.38 -30.52
N VAL A 822 -14.64 -10.40 -30.39
CA VAL A 822 -16.09 -10.64 -30.33
C VAL A 822 -16.84 -9.73 -31.31
N GLY A 823 -17.83 -10.28 -32.01
CA GLY A 823 -18.75 -9.47 -32.83
C GLY A 823 -19.87 -8.86 -32.00
N ILE A 824 -20.39 -7.69 -32.39
CA ILE A 824 -21.60 -7.11 -31.80
C ILE A 824 -22.73 -8.16 -31.75
N ASP A 825 -23.50 -8.16 -30.66
CA ASP A 825 -24.62 -9.06 -30.36
C ASP A 825 -24.28 -10.56 -30.19
N ASN A 826 -23.03 -10.96 -30.38
CA ASN A 826 -22.60 -12.33 -30.11
C ASN A 826 -22.26 -12.51 -28.63
N PRO A 827 -22.87 -13.50 -27.94
CA PRO A 827 -22.49 -13.82 -26.58
C PRO A 827 -21.13 -14.51 -26.54
N PHE A 828 -20.33 -14.19 -25.52
CA PHE A 828 -19.08 -14.89 -25.22
C PHE A 828 -18.98 -15.19 -23.73
N THR A 829 -18.08 -16.09 -23.36
CA THR A 829 -17.89 -16.50 -21.97
C THR A 829 -16.56 -15.97 -21.46
N PHE A 830 -16.62 -15.28 -20.33
CA PHE A 830 -15.50 -14.90 -19.49
C PHE A 830 -15.43 -15.87 -18.31
N GLU A 831 -14.26 -16.45 -18.07
CA GLU A 831 -14.05 -17.44 -17.01
C GLU A 831 -12.98 -16.98 -16.04
N ILE A 832 -13.28 -17.11 -14.75
CA ILE A 832 -12.31 -17.04 -13.67
C ILE A 832 -11.87 -18.47 -13.37
N LYS A 833 -10.57 -18.75 -13.47
CA LYS A 833 -10.01 -20.09 -13.28
C LYS A 833 -8.97 -20.11 -12.15
N ALA A 834 -8.99 -21.18 -11.37
CA ALA A 834 -7.86 -21.56 -10.52
C ALA A 834 -6.76 -22.17 -11.41
N LEU A 835 -5.49 -21.83 -11.14
CA LEU A 835 -4.34 -22.35 -11.87
C LEU A 835 -3.31 -22.97 -10.93
N PHE A 836 -3.21 -24.30 -10.96
CA PHE A 836 -2.31 -25.11 -10.10
C PHE A 836 -2.41 -24.78 -8.61
N ILE A 837 -3.59 -24.37 -8.16
CA ILE A 837 -3.85 -24.03 -6.76
C ILE A 837 -3.73 -25.27 -5.89
N ARG A 838 -3.32 -25.09 -4.63
CA ARG A 838 -3.38 -26.11 -3.60
C ARG A 838 -4.30 -25.69 -2.47
N ASN A 839 -5.03 -26.66 -1.94
CA ASN A 839 -5.88 -26.57 -0.76
C ASN A 839 -7.03 -25.56 -0.85
N LEU A 840 -7.54 -25.24 -2.04
CA LEU A 840 -8.61 -24.25 -2.19
C LEU A 840 -9.93 -24.75 -1.60
N ILE A 841 -10.51 -24.01 -0.67
CA ILE A 841 -11.85 -24.32 -0.14
C ILE A 841 -12.89 -23.31 -0.58
N GLY A 842 -12.49 -22.07 -0.88
CA GLY A 842 -13.44 -21.04 -1.31
C GLY A 842 -12.77 -19.85 -1.95
N TRP A 843 -13.57 -19.03 -2.61
CA TRP A 843 -13.11 -17.82 -3.28
C TRP A 843 -14.20 -16.76 -3.34
N GLN A 844 -13.81 -15.49 -3.43
CA GLN A 844 -14.69 -14.37 -3.79
C GLN A 844 -13.99 -13.50 -4.83
N CYS A 845 -14.74 -12.83 -5.71
CA CYS A 845 -14.17 -11.88 -6.66
C CYS A 845 -15.24 -10.95 -7.22
N ASN A 846 -14.93 -9.65 -7.30
CA ASN A 846 -15.72 -8.70 -8.08
C ASN A 846 -15.06 -8.49 -9.44
N LEU A 847 -15.89 -8.17 -10.44
CA LEU A 847 -15.45 -7.90 -11.80
C LEU A 847 -16.13 -6.65 -12.32
N ALA A 848 -15.34 -5.60 -12.57
CA ALA A 848 -15.79 -4.44 -13.31
C ALA A 848 -15.57 -4.64 -14.82
N PHE A 849 -16.50 -4.15 -15.64
CA PHE A 849 -16.47 -4.21 -17.10
C PHE A 849 -17.10 -2.94 -17.68
N ASP A 850 -16.80 -2.58 -18.93
CA ASP A 850 -17.42 -1.40 -19.55
C ASP A 850 -18.88 -1.67 -19.92
N ALA A 851 -19.82 -1.18 -19.11
CA ALA A 851 -21.26 -1.26 -19.35
C ALA A 851 -21.74 -0.54 -20.63
N ASN A 852 -20.92 0.28 -21.29
CA ASN A 852 -21.29 0.80 -22.62
C ASN A 852 -21.03 -0.21 -23.73
N LEU A 853 -20.00 -1.03 -23.55
CA LEU A 853 -19.53 -1.99 -24.54
C LEU A 853 -20.15 -3.37 -24.33
N LEU A 854 -20.46 -3.73 -23.08
CA LEU A 854 -20.85 -5.08 -22.69
C LEU A 854 -22.09 -5.08 -21.78
N GLU A 855 -22.78 -6.22 -21.79
CA GLU A 855 -23.86 -6.56 -20.86
C GLU A 855 -23.57 -7.97 -20.33
N ALA A 856 -23.41 -8.11 -19.01
CA ALA A 856 -23.37 -9.40 -18.35
C ALA A 856 -24.79 -10.00 -18.33
N VAL A 857 -24.95 -11.15 -18.98
CA VAL A 857 -26.24 -11.80 -19.19
C VAL A 857 -26.50 -12.87 -18.14
N GLU A 858 -25.46 -13.62 -17.78
CA GLU A 858 -25.60 -14.81 -16.95
C GLU A 858 -24.29 -15.05 -16.20
N VAL A 859 -24.38 -15.49 -14.94
CA VAL A 859 -23.24 -15.91 -14.14
C VAL A 859 -23.54 -17.31 -13.62
N THR A 860 -22.58 -18.21 -13.80
CA THR A 860 -22.70 -19.64 -13.46
C THR A 860 -21.50 -20.07 -12.64
N GLU A 861 -21.75 -20.87 -11.61
CA GLU A 861 -20.71 -21.52 -10.81
C GLU A 861 -19.84 -22.43 -11.70
N GLY A 862 -18.53 -22.38 -11.51
CA GLY A 862 -17.61 -23.33 -12.13
C GLY A 862 -17.60 -24.69 -11.43
N ASP A 863 -17.00 -25.69 -12.07
CA ASP A 863 -17.00 -27.08 -11.58
C ASP A 863 -15.81 -27.40 -10.66
N PHE A 864 -14.83 -26.51 -10.51
CA PHE A 864 -13.58 -26.83 -9.81
C PHE A 864 -13.77 -27.20 -8.33
N LEU A 865 -14.62 -26.47 -7.60
CA LEU A 865 -14.89 -26.77 -6.18
C LEU A 865 -15.92 -27.88 -5.96
N SER A 866 -16.70 -28.24 -6.98
CA SER A 866 -17.68 -29.32 -6.93
C SER A 866 -17.13 -30.66 -7.44
N GLN A 867 -15.83 -30.71 -7.78
CA GLN A 867 -15.12 -31.94 -8.10
C GLN A 867 -15.32 -33.01 -7.01
N ASP A 868 -15.32 -34.28 -7.44
CA ASP A 868 -15.63 -35.46 -6.63
C ASP A 868 -17.07 -35.49 -6.05
N GLY A 869 -17.98 -34.68 -6.62
CA GLY A 869 -19.39 -34.66 -6.22
C GLY A 869 -19.65 -33.98 -4.88
N ALA A 870 -18.74 -33.11 -4.42
CA ALA A 870 -18.90 -32.40 -3.17
C ALA A 870 -19.93 -31.27 -3.27
N ALA A 871 -20.61 -31.02 -2.16
CA ALA A 871 -21.54 -29.91 -2.06
C ALA A 871 -20.79 -28.58 -1.93
N THR A 872 -21.21 -27.60 -2.71
CA THR A 872 -20.76 -26.21 -2.64
C THR A 872 -21.90 -25.31 -2.16
N LEU A 873 -21.54 -24.17 -1.58
CA LEU A 873 -22.42 -23.04 -1.36
C LEU A 873 -21.99 -21.96 -2.34
N PHE A 874 -22.69 -21.89 -3.47
CA PHE A 874 -22.60 -20.77 -4.39
C PHE A 874 -23.50 -19.65 -3.90
N GLN A 875 -22.90 -18.54 -3.50
CA GLN A 875 -23.63 -17.33 -3.20
C GLN A 875 -23.68 -16.46 -4.45
N GLU A 876 -24.87 -16.32 -5.01
CA GLU A 876 -25.12 -15.38 -6.11
C GLU A 876 -24.88 -13.95 -5.61
N GLY A 877 -24.13 -13.21 -6.41
CA GLY A 877 -23.93 -11.78 -6.23
C GLY A 877 -24.93 -10.94 -7.02
N THR A 878 -24.54 -9.69 -7.29
CA THR A 878 -25.32 -8.74 -8.08
C THR A 878 -24.64 -8.50 -9.43
N ILE A 879 -25.43 -8.51 -10.50
CA ILE A 879 -25.02 -8.00 -11.82
C ILE A 879 -25.66 -6.63 -11.99
N ASP A 880 -24.83 -5.59 -12.06
CA ASP A 880 -25.26 -4.25 -12.42
C ASP A 880 -24.74 -3.89 -13.81
N ASN A 881 -25.63 -4.05 -14.80
CA ASN A 881 -25.36 -3.73 -16.20
C ASN A 881 -25.44 -2.24 -16.52
N GLU A 882 -25.92 -1.40 -15.61
CA GLU A 882 -25.94 0.05 -15.80
C GLU A 882 -24.55 0.63 -15.53
N ILE A 883 -23.88 0.14 -14.48
CA ILE A 883 -22.56 0.63 -14.06
C ILE A 883 -21.40 -0.28 -14.47
N GLY A 884 -21.70 -1.50 -14.92
CA GLY A 884 -20.70 -2.46 -15.40
C GLY A 884 -19.97 -3.14 -14.26
N LEU A 885 -20.71 -3.63 -13.26
CA LEU A 885 -20.13 -4.27 -12.08
C LEU A 885 -20.82 -5.60 -11.78
N ILE A 886 -20.01 -6.62 -11.56
CA ILE A 886 -20.42 -7.91 -10.98
C ILE A 886 -19.77 -7.98 -9.61
N SER A 887 -20.55 -8.11 -8.55
CA SER A 887 -20.02 -8.08 -7.18
C SER A 887 -20.72 -9.06 -6.25
N GLY A 888 -20.00 -9.49 -5.21
CA GLY A 888 -20.56 -10.36 -4.16
C GLY A 888 -20.69 -11.84 -4.52
N TYR A 889 -20.22 -12.25 -5.70
CA TYR A 889 -20.14 -13.67 -6.06
C TYR A 889 -19.03 -14.36 -5.29
N ASN A 890 -19.37 -15.45 -4.64
CA ASN A 890 -18.42 -16.31 -3.93
C ASN A 890 -18.90 -17.77 -3.94
N VAL A 891 -17.94 -18.69 -3.82
CA VAL A 891 -18.21 -20.12 -3.66
C VAL A 891 -17.43 -20.64 -2.47
N LEU A 892 -18.09 -21.43 -1.63
CA LEU A 892 -17.44 -22.19 -0.57
C LEU A 892 -17.75 -23.67 -0.71
N ARG A 893 -16.73 -24.52 -0.67
CA ARG A 893 -16.88 -25.97 -0.58
C ARG A 893 -17.22 -26.40 0.85
N LEU A 894 -18.22 -27.26 1.00
CA LEU A 894 -18.86 -27.53 2.30
C LEU A 894 -18.35 -28.77 3.06
N ASP A 895 -17.52 -29.61 2.44
CA ASP A 895 -17.02 -30.84 3.06
C ASP A 895 -15.76 -30.64 3.91
N GLY A 896 -15.25 -29.40 4.01
CA GLY A 896 -14.09 -29.04 4.80
C GLY A 896 -12.74 -29.42 4.17
N LYS A 897 -12.72 -29.88 2.92
CA LYS A 897 -11.51 -30.32 2.23
C LYS A 897 -11.14 -29.37 1.11
N GLY A 898 -9.90 -28.89 1.10
CA GLY A 898 -9.38 -28.11 -0.01
C GLY A 898 -9.19 -28.95 -1.28
N VAL A 899 -9.32 -28.31 -2.43
CA VAL A 899 -9.12 -28.89 -3.76
C VAL A 899 -7.76 -28.44 -4.32
N ASN A 900 -7.07 -29.35 -5.01
CA ASN A 900 -5.81 -29.07 -5.70
C ASN A 900 -6.00 -29.16 -7.22
N GLY A 901 -5.34 -28.30 -7.97
CA GLY A 901 -5.27 -28.36 -9.43
C GLY A 901 -5.70 -27.07 -10.11
N SER A 902 -6.17 -27.22 -11.35
CA SER A 902 -6.66 -26.12 -12.20
C SER A 902 -8.10 -26.38 -12.63
N GLY A 903 -8.89 -25.33 -12.80
CA GLY A 903 -10.26 -25.47 -13.30
C GLY A 903 -11.08 -24.19 -13.17
N VAL A 904 -12.32 -24.25 -13.64
CA VAL A 904 -13.23 -23.11 -13.68
C VAL A 904 -13.83 -22.86 -12.29
N LEU A 905 -13.73 -21.62 -11.82
CA LEU A 905 -14.34 -21.15 -10.57
C LEU A 905 -15.67 -20.44 -10.83
N LEU A 906 -15.73 -19.64 -11.89
CA LEU A 906 -16.90 -18.87 -12.31
C LEU A 906 -16.91 -18.69 -13.82
N SER A 907 -18.06 -18.86 -14.46
CA SER A 907 -18.27 -18.53 -15.87
C SER A 907 -19.34 -17.44 -16.00
N ILE A 908 -19.00 -16.37 -16.70
CA ILE A 908 -19.85 -15.20 -16.92
C ILE A 908 -20.10 -15.05 -18.42
N LYS A 909 -21.36 -15.04 -18.82
CA LYS A 909 -21.76 -14.81 -20.20
C LYS A 909 -21.97 -13.32 -20.44
N PHE A 910 -21.25 -12.75 -21.38
CA PHE A 910 -21.39 -11.35 -21.80
C PHE A 910 -22.00 -11.26 -23.20
N ARG A 911 -22.80 -10.22 -23.45
CA ARG A 911 -23.22 -9.77 -24.78
C ARG A 911 -22.49 -8.47 -25.13
N ALA A 912 -21.90 -8.42 -26.32
CA ALA A 912 -21.30 -7.21 -26.84
C ALA A 912 -22.36 -6.26 -27.41
N LYS A 913 -22.39 -5.02 -26.91
CA LYS A 913 -23.35 -3.96 -27.31
C LYS A 913 -22.78 -2.99 -28.34
N ARG A 914 -21.47 -2.72 -28.30
CA ARG A 914 -20.80 -1.70 -29.13
C ARG A 914 -19.35 -2.08 -29.43
N ILE A 915 -18.86 -1.58 -30.57
CA ILE A 915 -17.45 -1.69 -30.99
C ILE A 915 -16.56 -0.94 -30.01
N GLY A 916 -15.42 -1.54 -29.66
CA GLY A 916 -14.42 -0.95 -28.78
C GLY A 916 -13.56 -2.02 -28.11
N THR A 917 -12.56 -1.59 -27.34
CA THR A 917 -11.77 -2.49 -26.50
C THR A 917 -12.39 -2.53 -25.11
N ALA A 918 -12.99 -3.66 -24.75
CA ALA A 918 -13.52 -3.85 -23.42
C ALA A 918 -12.41 -4.31 -22.46
N VAL A 919 -12.31 -3.62 -21.33
CA VAL A 919 -11.37 -3.93 -20.25
C VAL A 919 -12.14 -4.54 -19.09
N PHE A 920 -11.67 -5.68 -18.61
CA PHE A 920 -12.17 -6.34 -17.41
C PHE A 920 -11.21 -6.07 -16.26
N THR A 921 -11.72 -5.47 -15.20
CA THR A 921 -10.93 -5.11 -14.02
C THR A 921 -11.40 -5.94 -12.82
N PRO A 922 -10.66 -6.98 -12.43
CA PRO A 922 -10.94 -7.71 -11.19
C PRO A 922 -10.71 -6.81 -9.96
N GLY A 923 -11.54 -6.97 -8.93
CA GLY A 923 -11.41 -6.25 -7.66
C GLY A 923 -11.93 -7.09 -6.50
N ASN A 924 -11.36 -6.92 -5.30
CA ASN A 924 -11.71 -7.72 -4.11
C ASN A 924 -11.73 -9.24 -4.39
N CYS A 925 -10.71 -9.76 -5.08
CA CYS A 925 -10.61 -11.17 -5.40
C CYS A 925 -9.69 -11.87 -4.39
N PHE A 926 -10.22 -12.87 -3.69
CA PHE A 926 -9.52 -13.58 -2.63
C PHE A 926 -9.76 -15.08 -2.78
N LEU A 927 -8.74 -15.87 -2.45
CA LEU A 927 -8.79 -17.33 -2.36
C LEU A 927 -8.57 -17.71 -0.90
N GLY A 928 -9.37 -18.64 -0.38
CA GLY A 928 -9.22 -19.16 0.98
C GLY A 928 -8.89 -20.64 0.95
N ASP A 929 -7.97 -21.06 1.80
CA ASP A 929 -7.66 -22.47 2.01
C ASP A 929 -8.52 -23.12 3.10
N SER A 930 -8.38 -24.44 3.27
CA SER A 930 -9.17 -25.19 4.26
C SER A 930 -8.87 -24.82 5.72
N ASP A 931 -7.75 -24.16 5.98
CA ASP A 931 -7.31 -23.74 7.31
C ASP A 931 -7.83 -22.33 7.65
N GLY A 932 -8.43 -21.64 6.67
CA GLY A 932 -8.99 -20.29 6.82
C GLY A 932 -7.98 -19.19 6.48
N GLU A 933 -6.84 -19.55 5.89
CA GLU A 933 -5.81 -18.61 5.46
C GLU A 933 -6.03 -18.20 4.00
N GLU A 934 -5.59 -16.98 3.68
CA GLU A 934 -5.64 -16.48 2.30
C GLU A 934 -4.55 -17.15 1.45
N ILE A 935 -4.94 -17.66 0.27
CA ILE A 935 -3.97 -18.14 -0.73
C ILE A 935 -3.55 -16.92 -1.56
N PRO A 936 -2.26 -16.55 -1.58
CA PRO A 936 -1.79 -15.40 -2.35
C PRO A 936 -2.19 -15.52 -3.83
N SER A 937 -2.74 -14.44 -4.37
CA SER A 937 -3.15 -14.38 -5.78
C SER A 937 -2.84 -13.01 -6.38
N GLU A 938 -2.50 -13.00 -7.67
CA GLU A 938 -2.34 -11.78 -8.44
C GLU A 938 -3.54 -11.61 -9.36
N THR A 939 -4.13 -10.42 -9.38
CA THR A 939 -5.19 -10.06 -10.31
C THR A 939 -4.64 -9.16 -11.41
N ARG A 940 -4.95 -9.50 -12.67
CA ARG A 940 -4.58 -8.69 -13.84
C ARG A 940 -5.80 -8.42 -14.68
N ARG A 941 -5.82 -7.24 -15.31
CA ARG A 941 -6.88 -6.88 -16.25
C ARG A 941 -6.82 -7.77 -17.50
N LEU A 942 -7.97 -8.05 -18.07
CA LEU A 942 -8.10 -8.72 -19.37
C LEU A 942 -8.69 -7.72 -20.38
N GLU A 943 -8.18 -7.74 -21.61
CA GLU A 943 -8.68 -6.89 -22.69
C GLU A 943 -9.25 -7.75 -23.82
N ILE A 944 -10.40 -7.33 -24.38
CA ILE A 944 -11.06 -8.00 -25.50
C ILE A 944 -11.43 -6.95 -26.54
N GLU A 945 -11.20 -7.27 -27.82
CA GLU A 945 -11.56 -6.39 -28.94
C GLU A 945 -12.97 -6.73 -29.46
N ILE A 946 -13.89 -5.76 -29.43
CA ILE A 946 -15.24 -5.89 -29.99
C ILE A 946 -15.30 -5.23 -31.36
N LYS A 947 -15.74 -5.97 -32.37
CA LYS A 947 -15.82 -5.54 -33.78
C LYS A 947 -17.23 -5.60 -34.33
N GLU A 948 -17.48 -4.86 -35.42
CA GLU A 948 -18.78 -4.80 -36.11
C GLU A 948 -19.27 -6.18 -36.56
N HIS A 949 -18.35 -7.01 -37.03
CA HIS A 949 -18.57 -8.41 -37.33
C HIS A 949 -17.56 -9.21 -36.50
N ALA A 950 -18.01 -10.32 -35.88
CA ALA A 950 -17.05 -11.29 -35.37
C ALA A 950 -16.16 -11.68 -36.54
N PRO A 951 -14.82 -11.71 -36.40
CA PRO A 951 -14.01 -12.31 -37.44
C PRO A 951 -14.60 -13.71 -37.67
N LEU A 952 -14.97 -14.02 -38.91
CA LEU A 952 -14.99 -15.43 -39.28
C LEU A 952 -13.57 -15.92 -38.96
N PRO A 953 -13.40 -17.10 -38.33
CA PRO A 953 -12.06 -17.61 -38.12
C PRO A 953 -11.36 -17.59 -39.49
N GLU A 954 -10.25 -16.86 -39.59
CA GLU A 954 -9.39 -16.63 -40.77
C GLU A 954 -9.64 -15.38 -41.64
N ASP A 955 -9.28 -14.20 -41.14
CA ASP A 955 -8.82 -13.06 -41.96
C ASP A 955 -7.28 -12.94 -41.99
N GLU A 956 -6.57 -14.05 -41.84
CA GLU A 956 -5.23 -14.15 -42.41
C GLU A 956 -5.39 -14.44 -43.90
N VAL A 957 -4.97 -13.48 -44.74
CA VAL A 957 -4.94 -13.59 -46.21
C VAL A 957 -4.10 -14.81 -46.59
N TRP A 958 -4.76 -15.95 -46.81
CA TRP A 958 -4.13 -17.13 -47.38
C TRP A 958 -3.75 -16.86 -48.82
N THR A 959 -2.47 -17.02 -49.14
CA THR A 959 -1.93 -16.84 -50.49
C THR A 959 -1.67 -18.17 -51.21
N GLY A 960 -2.01 -19.30 -50.57
CA GLY A 960 -1.88 -20.64 -51.15
C GLY A 960 -3.07 -21.05 -52.03
N PRO A 961 -3.00 -22.24 -52.65
CA PRO A 961 -4.06 -22.75 -53.52
C PRO A 961 -5.38 -22.92 -52.76
N LYS A 962 -6.51 -22.76 -53.47
CA LYS A 962 -7.85 -22.85 -52.88
C LYS A 962 -8.23 -24.29 -52.54
N GLU A 963 -7.58 -25.23 -53.21
CA GLU A 963 -7.74 -26.67 -53.08
C GLU A 963 -7.11 -27.23 -51.80
N ASP A 964 -6.25 -26.45 -51.12
CA ASP A 964 -5.80 -26.72 -49.75
C ASP A 964 -6.85 -26.18 -48.76
N VAL A 965 -7.83 -27.04 -48.47
CA VAL A 965 -9.02 -26.70 -47.70
C VAL A 965 -8.72 -26.63 -46.20
N ASN A 966 -7.61 -27.18 -45.74
CA ASN A 966 -7.20 -27.16 -44.34
C ASN A 966 -6.03 -26.18 -44.03
N ARG A 967 -5.35 -25.61 -45.05
CA ARG A 967 -4.14 -24.74 -44.98
C ARG A 967 -2.90 -25.40 -44.38
N ASP A 968 -2.76 -26.71 -44.50
CA ASP A 968 -1.55 -27.42 -44.07
C ASP A 968 -0.39 -27.27 -45.08
N GLY A 969 -0.66 -26.63 -46.23
CA GLY A 969 0.29 -26.41 -47.31
C GLY A 969 0.37 -27.58 -48.30
N VAL A 970 -0.47 -28.61 -48.18
CA VAL A 970 -0.41 -29.85 -48.95
C VAL A 970 -1.81 -30.29 -49.39
N ILE A 971 -2.10 -30.27 -50.70
CA ILE A 971 -3.40 -30.71 -51.23
C ILE A 971 -3.48 -32.25 -51.21
N ASN A 972 -4.23 -32.82 -50.28
CA ASN A 972 -4.32 -34.26 -50.08
C ASN A 972 -5.75 -34.76 -49.80
N ILE A 973 -5.89 -36.05 -49.46
CA ILE A 973 -7.21 -36.67 -49.25
C ILE A 973 -7.98 -36.08 -48.05
N LEU A 974 -7.29 -35.45 -47.10
CA LEU A 974 -7.92 -34.76 -45.97
C LEU A 974 -8.72 -33.55 -46.44
N ASP A 975 -8.23 -32.82 -47.45
CA ASP A 975 -8.95 -31.69 -48.07
C ASP A 975 -10.21 -32.17 -48.79
N MET A 976 -10.14 -33.31 -49.47
CA MET A 976 -11.32 -33.94 -50.08
C MET A 976 -12.35 -34.37 -49.03
N ILE A 977 -11.91 -34.90 -47.89
CA ILE A 977 -12.81 -35.27 -46.79
C ILE A 977 -13.52 -34.04 -46.25
N LEU A 978 -12.82 -32.91 -46.13
CA LEU A 978 -13.37 -31.63 -45.69
C LEU A 978 -14.45 -31.10 -46.64
N VAL A 979 -14.23 -31.14 -47.97
CA VAL A 979 -15.27 -30.76 -48.93
C VAL A 979 -16.45 -31.73 -48.87
N SER A 980 -16.18 -33.04 -48.85
CA SER A 980 -17.22 -34.08 -48.82
C SER A 980 -18.16 -33.96 -47.62
N LYS A 981 -17.62 -33.61 -46.45
CA LYS A 981 -18.37 -33.44 -45.19
C LYS A 981 -19.35 -32.25 -45.24
N ASN A 982 -19.15 -31.31 -46.17
CA ASN A 982 -19.91 -30.08 -46.26
C ASN A 982 -20.77 -29.99 -47.54
N ILE A 983 -20.82 -31.04 -48.37
CA ILE A 983 -21.72 -31.11 -49.52
C ILE A 983 -23.18 -30.86 -49.09
N GLY A 984 -23.83 -29.92 -49.76
CA GLY A 984 -25.22 -29.54 -49.50
C GLY A 984 -25.41 -28.58 -48.31
N LYS A 985 -24.34 -28.16 -47.63
CA LYS A 985 -24.44 -27.10 -46.61
C LYS A 985 -24.42 -25.70 -47.25
N PRO A 986 -25.03 -24.70 -46.59
CA PRO A 986 -24.88 -23.29 -46.98
C PRO A 986 -23.40 -22.85 -46.98
N VAL A 987 -22.99 -22.08 -47.99
CA VAL A 987 -21.59 -21.62 -48.13
C VAL A 987 -21.12 -20.77 -46.94
N ASN A 988 -22.02 -20.02 -46.29
CA ASN A 988 -21.68 -19.25 -45.09
C ASN A 988 -21.30 -20.14 -43.88
N GLU A 989 -21.66 -21.43 -43.87
CA GLU A 989 -21.27 -22.38 -42.82
C GLU A 989 -19.92 -23.07 -43.10
N ALA A 990 -19.48 -23.13 -44.37
CA ALA A 990 -18.24 -23.78 -44.77
C ALA A 990 -17.67 -23.13 -46.06
N PRO A 991 -17.25 -21.85 -46.01
CA PRO A 991 -16.93 -21.06 -47.20
C PRO A 991 -15.75 -21.62 -48.00
N ARG A 992 -14.85 -22.34 -47.32
CA ARG A 992 -13.67 -22.96 -47.94
C ARG A 992 -13.97 -24.27 -48.66
N ALA A 993 -15.17 -24.84 -48.47
CA ALA A 993 -15.59 -26.02 -49.20
C ALA A 993 -16.21 -25.70 -50.56
N ASP A 994 -16.49 -24.42 -50.85
CA ASP A 994 -16.86 -23.91 -52.18
C ASP A 994 -15.59 -23.49 -52.93
N ILE A 995 -14.92 -24.48 -53.53
CA ILE A 995 -13.61 -24.32 -54.16
C ILE A 995 -13.75 -23.53 -55.46
N ASN A 996 -14.83 -23.78 -56.19
CA ASN A 996 -15.07 -23.19 -57.49
C ASN A 996 -15.72 -21.78 -57.40
N GLY A 997 -16.28 -21.41 -56.23
CA GLY A 997 -16.83 -20.10 -55.93
C GLY A 997 -18.20 -19.84 -56.57
N ASP A 998 -18.97 -20.89 -56.89
CA ASP A 998 -20.29 -20.80 -57.50
C ASP A 998 -21.42 -20.58 -56.48
N GLY A 999 -21.09 -20.57 -55.19
CA GLY A 999 -22.05 -20.38 -54.11
C GLY A 999 -22.76 -21.67 -53.70
N VAL A 1000 -22.33 -22.86 -54.16
CA VAL A 1000 -22.96 -24.15 -53.87
C VAL A 1000 -21.93 -25.25 -53.63
N ILE A 1001 -21.76 -25.68 -52.37
CA ILE A 1001 -20.87 -26.82 -52.04
C ILE A 1001 -21.45 -28.13 -52.57
N ASN A 1002 -20.85 -28.66 -53.62
CA ASN A 1002 -21.33 -29.86 -54.29
C ASN A 1002 -20.18 -30.75 -54.81
N ILE A 1003 -20.52 -31.76 -55.61
CA ILE A 1003 -19.54 -32.71 -56.14
C ILE A 1003 -18.46 -32.04 -57.02
N LEU A 1004 -18.77 -30.89 -57.63
CA LEU A 1004 -17.83 -30.13 -58.45
C LEU A 1004 -16.67 -29.55 -57.63
N ASP A 1005 -16.92 -29.15 -56.38
CA ASP A 1005 -15.87 -28.70 -55.46
C ASP A 1005 -14.96 -29.84 -55.04
N LEU A 1006 -15.55 -31.02 -54.83
CA LEU A 1006 -14.79 -32.22 -54.51
C LEU A 1006 -13.90 -32.64 -55.69
N VAL A 1007 -14.40 -32.51 -56.91
CA VAL A 1007 -13.66 -32.75 -58.15
C VAL A 1007 -12.53 -31.73 -58.31
N ALA A 1008 -12.72 -30.48 -57.90
CA ALA A 1008 -11.69 -29.44 -57.96
C ALA A 1008 -10.49 -29.77 -57.06
N VAL A 1009 -10.72 -30.24 -55.83
CA VAL A 1009 -9.64 -30.74 -54.95
C VAL A 1009 -8.99 -32.00 -55.53
N ALA A 1010 -9.82 -32.96 -55.98
CA ALA A 1010 -9.33 -34.22 -56.54
C ALA A 1010 -8.43 -34.03 -57.78
N GLY A 1011 -8.70 -33.00 -58.58
CA GLY A 1011 -7.92 -32.65 -59.76
C GLY A 1011 -6.54 -32.05 -59.47
N ASN A 1012 -6.28 -31.67 -58.22
CA ASN A 1012 -5.05 -31.00 -57.77
C ASN A 1012 -4.37 -31.75 -56.61
N LEU A 1013 -4.73 -33.01 -56.36
CA LEU A 1013 -4.00 -33.84 -55.41
C LEU A 1013 -2.54 -33.97 -55.86
N ASP A 1014 -1.61 -33.63 -54.98
CA ASP A 1014 -0.20 -33.95 -55.19
C ASP A 1014 -0.05 -35.48 -55.21
N GLY A 1015 0.53 -35.99 -56.30
CA GLY A 1015 0.70 -37.43 -56.55
C GLY A 1015 1.83 -38.07 -55.76
#